data_AF-A0A532URW5-F1
#
_entry.id   AF-A0A532URW5-F1
#
_cell.length_a   1.000
_cell.length_b   1.000
_cell.length_c   1.000
_cell.angle_alpha   90.00
_cell.angle_beta   90.00
_cell.angle_gamma   90.00
#
_symmetry.space_group_name_H-M   'P 1'
#
loop_
_entity.id
_entity.type
_entity.pdbx_description
1 polymer ?
#
loop_
_entity_poly.entity_id
_entity_poly.type
_entity_poly.pdbx_seq_one_letter_code
_entity_poly.pdbx_strand_id
1 'polypeptide(L)'
;MFEKLIYLVCSVLLLGLAFAGTVNAGRPGLVGHWRLDEGTGTTAGDASGYGNTGALEGGAQWTGGKLDGGVYLDGQDDYIEIPNIISEVGTMSFWFKPDWDGSDPADYRLFDASLGGIYFFISKGADHADINPEDFGFYFEDATDADYQGIEIDPAGVILADTWFHVAVTWEFNGGPAILYINGEEVSRADTLGPLPALHANPRFGLQTIDYIASANGATGVIDDIMIYEIALAPAEIPVIMQGLGQFPWSWNPGPLDGAFLQDTWGTLSWSPGDFAVSHDVYLSDNFDDVDAGTGDSFRGNQVETLLIVGFPGFPYPDGLVPGTTYYWRIDEVNEAEPNSPWKGDIWSFSVPPKTAYNPDPGDDAESVALDAELSWTGGFRAKLHTVYFGDNFDDVNSAAGGLIQGDATFTPPGPLELAKTYYWRVDEFDPPMTYKGAVWSFTSEGTATDPVPAKGAVDVSPTPILKWTPANLAASHEVYFGADADAVKNAGKTSSEHKETKALGAESYDAGRLELETTYYWRVDEVNDTNPGSPWVGNVWSFTTGDFLVVDDFESYNDIDPPDEASNRIFDKWIDGFGTTTNGALVGNDLPPYAEQTIVHGGAQSIIYRYDNANKTSEATMTLVYPRDWTEEGVTRLSLWFRGVPTNAAERMFVALNGVAAIYHDDPAATQLTGWNEWIIDLAAFGVDLTNVNSITIGIGTKNSPAADGGTGTMYFDDIRLIR
;
A
#
# COMPACT_ATOMS: atom_id res chain seq x y z
N MET A 1 9.37 -70.62 14.72
CA MET A 1 8.36 -71.07 13.73
C MET A 1 7.33 -69.95 13.66
N PHE A 2 7.11 -69.45 12.45
CA PHE A 2 6.35 -68.25 12.10
C PHE A 2 4.93 -68.17 12.69
N GLU A 3 4.43 -66.96 12.94
CA GLU A 3 3.09 -66.49 12.53
C GLU A 3 2.98 -64.98 12.87
N LYS A 4 3.19 -64.09 11.89
CA LYS A 4 2.27 -63.58 10.85
C LYS A 4 1.57 -62.28 11.28
N LEU A 5 2.18 -61.22 10.77
CA LEU A 5 1.73 -59.83 10.64
C LEU A 5 0.43 -59.77 9.83
N ILE A 6 -0.59 -59.07 10.35
CA ILE A 6 -1.77 -58.65 9.59
C ILE A 6 -1.81 -57.13 9.68
N TYR A 7 -1.46 -56.47 8.58
CA TYR A 7 -1.73 -55.07 8.33
C TYR A 7 -3.23 -54.91 8.04
N LEU A 8 -3.92 -54.10 8.83
CA LEU A 8 -5.25 -53.58 8.48
C LEU A 8 -5.04 -52.18 7.91
N VAL A 9 -5.10 -52.09 6.59
CA VAL A 9 -5.15 -50.83 5.84
C VAL A 9 -6.56 -50.27 6.01
N CYS A 10 -6.70 -49.21 6.81
CA CYS A 10 -7.89 -48.35 6.79
C CYS A 10 -7.67 -47.28 5.72
N SER A 11 -8.24 -47.51 4.53
CA SER A 11 -8.39 -46.47 3.51
C SER A 11 -9.45 -45.48 4.00
N VAL A 12 -9.03 -44.30 4.44
CA VAL A 12 -9.93 -43.15 4.62
C VAL A 12 -9.90 -42.36 3.33
N LEU A 13 -10.97 -42.46 2.54
CA LEU A 13 -11.30 -41.47 1.52
C LEU A 13 -11.76 -40.21 2.26
N LEU A 14 -11.03 -39.11 2.11
CA LEU A 14 -11.41 -37.79 2.63
C LEU A 14 -11.59 -36.87 1.42
N LEU A 15 -12.85 -36.70 1.01
CA LEU A 15 -13.29 -35.51 0.32
C LEU A 15 -13.36 -34.39 1.36
N GLY A 16 -12.60 -33.32 1.15
CA GLY A 16 -12.70 -32.08 1.89
C GLY A 16 -12.51 -30.92 0.94
N LEU A 17 -13.62 -30.29 0.53
CA LEU A 17 -13.60 -28.91 0.08
C LEU A 17 -13.25 -28.03 1.28
N ALA A 18 -12.26 -27.16 1.13
CA ALA A 18 -12.04 -26.02 1.99
C ALA A 18 -11.50 -24.87 1.14
N PHE A 19 -12.35 -23.86 0.95
CA PHE A 19 -11.93 -22.50 0.61
C PHE A 19 -11.29 -21.90 1.87
N ALA A 20 -10.09 -21.37 1.74
CA ALA A 20 -9.52 -20.40 2.67
C ALA A 20 -8.57 -19.53 1.84
N GLY A 21 -8.94 -18.26 1.68
CA GLY A 21 -8.19 -17.26 0.93
C GLY A 21 -6.80 -17.07 1.49
N THR A 22 -5.85 -16.93 0.57
CA THR A 22 -4.43 -16.89 0.84
C THR A 22 -3.91 -15.46 0.72
N VAL A 23 -3.38 -14.86 1.79
CA VAL A 23 -2.52 -13.67 1.66
C VAL A 23 -1.11 -14.18 1.34
N ASN A 24 -0.64 -13.85 0.14
CA ASN A 24 0.58 -14.35 -0.47
C ASN A 24 1.68 -13.28 -0.38
N ALA A 25 2.89 -13.67 0.01
CA ALA A 25 4.10 -12.88 -0.20
C ALA A 25 4.77 -13.35 -1.51
N GLY A 26 4.07 -13.11 -2.62
CA GLY A 26 4.67 -12.84 -3.93
C GLY A 26 4.68 -11.32 -4.14
N ARG A 27 5.13 -10.82 -5.31
CA ARG A 27 4.91 -9.40 -5.66
C ARG A 27 3.44 -9.07 -5.36
N PRO A 28 3.12 -8.03 -4.55
CA PRO A 28 1.78 -7.81 -4.03
C PRO A 28 0.72 -7.93 -5.14
N GLY A 29 -0.21 -8.85 -4.95
CA GLY A 29 -1.34 -9.09 -5.84
C GLY A 29 -1.05 -9.79 -7.18
N LEU A 30 0.14 -10.31 -7.49
CA LEU A 30 0.34 -11.10 -8.73
C LEU A 30 -0.32 -12.48 -8.60
N VAL A 31 -1.26 -12.85 -9.46
CA VAL A 31 -2.04 -14.12 -9.38
C VAL A 31 -1.91 -15.03 -10.61
N GLY A 32 -1.33 -14.54 -11.71
CA GLY A 32 -0.99 -15.35 -12.89
C GLY A 32 0.21 -14.75 -13.62
N HIS A 33 1.18 -15.57 -14.00
CA HIS A 33 2.33 -15.12 -14.79
C HIS A 33 2.80 -16.22 -15.73
N TRP A 34 2.56 -16.07 -17.02
CA TRP A 34 3.01 -16.99 -18.06
C TRP A 34 4.12 -16.32 -18.86
N ARG A 35 5.37 -16.69 -18.58
CA ARG A 35 6.56 -16.18 -19.27
C ARG A 35 6.66 -16.65 -20.72
N LEU A 36 6.09 -17.81 -21.04
CA LEU A 36 6.09 -18.43 -22.37
C LEU A 36 7.50 -18.85 -22.88
N ASP A 37 8.34 -19.31 -21.95
CA ASP A 37 9.74 -19.70 -22.19
C ASP A 37 9.96 -21.21 -22.44
N GLU A 38 8.91 -22.03 -22.39
CA GLU A 38 9.03 -23.50 -22.39
C GLU A 38 9.61 -24.06 -23.71
N GLY A 39 9.38 -23.37 -24.83
CA GLY A 39 9.96 -23.66 -26.14
C GLY A 39 9.50 -24.97 -26.82
N THR A 40 8.79 -25.85 -26.11
CA THR A 40 8.23 -27.11 -26.62
C THR A 40 7.00 -27.55 -25.82
N GLY A 41 6.19 -28.46 -26.39
CA GLY A 41 4.98 -28.96 -25.73
C GLY A 41 3.78 -28.03 -25.93
N THR A 42 2.74 -28.22 -25.12
CA THR A 42 1.46 -27.47 -25.22
C THR A 42 1.05 -26.85 -23.89
N THR A 43 2.00 -26.65 -22.98
CA THR A 43 1.74 -26.16 -21.63
C THR A 43 2.46 -24.83 -21.44
N ALA A 44 1.74 -23.81 -20.98
CA ALA A 44 2.30 -22.55 -20.49
C ALA A 44 2.32 -22.62 -18.96
N GLY A 45 3.50 -22.69 -18.36
CA GLY A 45 3.67 -22.73 -16.91
C GLY A 45 3.29 -21.41 -16.26
N ASP A 46 2.63 -21.48 -15.10
CA ASP A 46 2.36 -20.32 -14.26
C ASP A 46 3.52 -20.11 -13.26
N ALA A 47 4.21 -19.00 -13.40
CA ALA A 47 5.32 -18.56 -12.56
C ALA A 47 4.88 -17.60 -11.42
N SER A 48 3.61 -17.19 -11.35
CA SER A 48 3.11 -16.31 -10.27
C SER A 48 3.03 -17.04 -8.93
N GLY A 49 2.73 -18.33 -9.04
CA GLY A 49 2.72 -19.25 -7.97
C GLY A 49 1.39 -19.78 -7.48
N TYR A 50 0.34 -19.50 -8.23
CA TYR A 50 -0.99 -19.98 -7.91
C TYR A 50 -1.33 -21.28 -8.64
N GLY A 51 -0.41 -21.80 -9.46
CA GLY A 51 -0.58 -23.05 -10.18
C GLY A 51 -1.60 -22.94 -11.32
N ASN A 52 -1.83 -21.74 -11.82
CA ASN A 52 -2.78 -21.42 -12.90
C ASN A 52 -2.22 -21.80 -14.27
N THR A 53 -1.81 -23.06 -14.43
CA THR A 53 -1.15 -23.54 -15.65
C THR A 53 -2.04 -23.33 -16.87
N GLY A 54 -1.51 -22.71 -17.93
CA GLY A 54 -2.18 -22.49 -19.20
C GLY A 54 -1.90 -23.60 -20.21
N ALA A 55 -2.70 -23.65 -21.28
CA ALA A 55 -2.58 -24.62 -22.37
C ALA A 55 -2.56 -23.94 -23.73
N LEU A 56 -1.62 -24.33 -24.60
CA LEU A 56 -1.58 -23.92 -25.99
C LEU A 56 -2.48 -24.86 -26.81
N GLU A 57 -3.40 -24.28 -27.57
CA GLU A 57 -4.39 -24.97 -28.40
C GLU A 57 -4.34 -24.48 -29.85
N GLY A 58 -5.09 -25.13 -30.75
CA GLY A 58 -5.17 -24.76 -32.18
C GLY A 58 -3.98 -25.18 -33.03
N GLY A 59 -2.81 -25.34 -32.40
CA GLY A 59 -1.55 -25.49 -33.13
C GLY A 59 -0.57 -24.37 -32.86
N ALA A 60 -0.83 -23.51 -31.87
CA ALA A 60 0.05 -22.42 -31.47
C ALA A 60 1.51 -22.87 -31.32
N GLN A 61 2.44 -22.07 -31.85
CA GLN A 61 3.84 -22.46 -31.98
C GLN A 61 4.75 -21.63 -31.09
N TRP A 62 5.63 -22.30 -30.34
CA TRP A 62 6.72 -21.64 -29.63
C TRP A 62 7.66 -20.93 -30.60
N THR A 63 8.07 -19.71 -30.23
CA THR A 63 9.00 -18.87 -30.98
C THR A 63 9.84 -18.03 -30.02
N GLY A 64 10.68 -17.12 -30.53
CA GLY A 64 11.30 -16.10 -29.70
C GLY A 64 10.38 -14.88 -29.53
N GLY A 65 10.22 -14.41 -28.30
CA GLY A 65 9.38 -13.28 -27.96
C GLY A 65 10.17 -12.00 -27.65
N LYS A 66 9.60 -11.18 -26.77
CA LYS A 66 10.17 -9.94 -26.27
C LYS A 66 11.23 -10.23 -25.22
N LEU A 67 10.96 -11.20 -24.36
CA LEU A 67 11.77 -11.66 -23.25
C LEU A 67 11.98 -13.16 -23.42
N ASP A 68 13.14 -13.55 -23.94
CA ASP A 68 13.48 -14.95 -24.20
C ASP A 68 12.50 -15.69 -25.16
N GLY A 69 11.53 -16.44 -24.63
CA GLY A 69 10.53 -17.22 -25.37
C GLY A 69 9.30 -16.42 -25.76
N GLY A 70 8.28 -17.10 -26.30
CA GLY A 70 7.03 -16.50 -26.76
C GLY A 70 6.21 -17.47 -27.61
N VAL A 71 4.96 -17.11 -27.90
CA VAL A 71 4.04 -17.95 -28.68
C VAL A 71 3.54 -17.19 -29.90
N TYR A 72 3.73 -17.78 -31.09
CA TYR A 72 3.12 -17.31 -32.32
C TYR A 72 1.70 -17.87 -32.46
N LEU A 73 0.77 -16.97 -32.77
CA LEU A 73 -0.64 -17.23 -33.01
C LEU A 73 -0.95 -16.88 -34.46
N ASP A 74 -1.60 -17.78 -35.20
CA ASP A 74 -1.86 -17.63 -36.63
C ASP A 74 -3.13 -16.81 -36.97
N GLY A 75 -3.92 -16.47 -35.95
CA GLY A 75 -5.18 -15.74 -36.04
C GLY A 75 -6.38 -16.55 -36.53
N GLN A 76 -6.27 -17.88 -36.65
CA GLN A 76 -7.34 -18.75 -37.15
C GLN A 76 -7.98 -19.56 -36.02
N ASP A 77 -7.21 -20.41 -35.37
CA ASP A 77 -7.65 -21.26 -34.27
C ASP A 77 -6.66 -21.38 -33.11
N ASP A 78 -5.51 -20.71 -33.20
CA ASP A 78 -4.47 -20.69 -32.16
C ASP A 78 -4.85 -19.80 -30.96
N TYR A 79 -4.67 -20.33 -29.75
CA TYR A 79 -4.81 -19.57 -28.50
C TYR A 79 -4.06 -20.21 -27.33
N ILE A 80 -3.87 -19.42 -26.27
CA ILE A 80 -3.47 -19.88 -24.94
C ILE A 80 -4.71 -19.80 -24.04
N GLU A 81 -5.18 -20.95 -23.56
CA GLU A 81 -6.28 -21.04 -22.60
C GLU A 81 -5.73 -21.00 -21.17
N ILE A 82 -6.34 -20.20 -20.30
CA ILE A 82 -5.97 -20.08 -18.88
C ILE A 82 -7.18 -20.35 -17.98
N PRO A 83 -6.98 -20.75 -16.71
CA PRO A 83 -8.05 -20.72 -15.71
C PRO A 83 -8.55 -19.28 -15.50
N ASN A 84 -9.86 -19.12 -15.24
CA ASN A 84 -10.37 -17.81 -14.84
C ASN A 84 -9.90 -17.42 -13.44
N ILE A 85 -9.06 -16.39 -13.39
CA ILE A 85 -8.49 -15.80 -12.17
C ILE A 85 -8.75 -14.29 -12.07
N ILE A 86 -9.70 -13.78 -12.84
CA ILE A 86 -10.05 -12.35 -12.89
C ILE A 86 -10.99 -12.02 -11.73
N SER A 87 -10.62 -11.00 -10.96
CA SER A 87 -11.36 -10.49 -9.78
C SER A 87 -11.98 -9.11 -10.03
N GLU A 88 -12.74 -8.59 -9.05
CA GLU A 88 -13.39 -7.28 -9.12
C GLU A 88 -12.41 -6.10 -9.22
N VAL A 89 -11.19 -6.30 -8.72
CA VAL A 89 -10.07 -5.38 -8.91
C VAL A 89 -8.96 -6.17 -9.58
N GLY A 90 -8.23 -5.57 -10.52
CA GLY A 90 -7.09 -6.24 -11.10
C GLY A 90 -6.31 -5.45 -12.14
N THR A 91 -5.23 -6.07 -12.58
CA THR A 91 -4.40 -5.63 -13.70
C THR A 91 -4.12 -6.80 -14.61
N MET A 92 -4.20 -6.61 -15.92
CA MET A 92 -3.75 -7.58 -16.92
C MET A 92 -2.72 -6.92 -17.82
N SER A 93 -1.67 -7.65 -18.16
CA SER A 93 -0.65 -7.15 -19.09
C SER A 93 -0.02 -8.27 -19.92
N PHE A 94 0.52 -7.90 -21.08
CA PHE A 94 1.30 -8.77 -21.95
C PHE A 94 2.05 -7.95 -22.99
N TRP A 95 3.11 -8.53 -23.55
CA TRP A 95 3.75 -8.03 -24.76
C TRP A 95 3.10 -8.65 -26.00
N PHE A 96 2.90 -7.85 -27.05
CA PHE A 96 2.42 -8.34 -28.34
C PHE A 96 3.20 -7.73 -29.50
N LYS A 97 3.52 -8.54 -30.50
CA LYS A 97 4.11 -8.12 -31.78
C LYS A 97 3.18 -8.56 -32.91
N PRO A 98 2.39 -7.64 -33.48
CA PRO A 98 1.38 -7.98 -34.48
C PRO A 98 2.01 -8.20 -35.86
N ASP A 99 1.41 -9.06 -36.67
CA ASP A 99 1.74 -9.19 -38.10
C ASP A 99 1.03 -8.12 -38.97
N TRP A 100 0.27 -7.23 -38.33
CA TRP A 100 -0.62 -6.24 -38.91
C TRP A 100 -0.36 -4.84 -38.36
N ASP A 101 -0.74 -3.82 -39.12
CA ASP A 101 -0.66 -2.41 -38.70
C ASP A 101 -1.97 -1.95 -38.06
N GLY A 102 -1.89 -0.97 -37.16
CA GLY A 102 -3.07 -0.35 -36.54
C GLY A 102 -4.07 0.22 -37.55
N SER A 103 -3.65 0.54 -38.78
CA SER A 103 -4.55 0.98 -39.86
C SER A 103 -5.17 -0.15 -40.69
N ASP A 104 -4.89 -1.42 -40.38
CA ASP A 104 -5.53 -2.57 -41.03
C ASP A 104 -7.05 -2.55 -40.75
N PRO A 105 -7.95 -2.68 -41.74
CA PRO A 105 -9.39 -2.70 -41.49
C PRO A 105 -9.94 -4.02 -40.90
N ALA A 106 -9.09 -5.00 -40.62
CA ALA A 106 -9.49 -6.28 -40.05
C ALA A 106 -9.49 -6.27 -38.51
N ASP A 107 -10.41 -7.03 -37.92
CA ASP A 107 -10.46 -7.24 -36.46
C ASP A 107 -9.49 -8.32 -36.02
N TYR A 108 -8.90 -8.14 -34.83
CA TYR A 108 -8.00 -9.09 -34.18
C TYR A 108 -8.30 -9.22 -32.68
N ARG A 109 -8.72 -10.41 -32.24
CA ARG A 109 -9.02 -10.71 -30.82
C ARG A 109 -7.76 -11.15 -30.07
N LEU A 110 -7.25 -10.31 -29.15
CA LEU A 110 -6.02 -10.59 -28.42
C LEU A 110 -6.27 -11.28 -27.08
N PHE A 111 -7.33 -10.89 -26.38
CA PHE A 111 -7.75 -11.55 -25.15
C PHE A 111 -9.27 -11.60 -25.07
N ASP A 112 -9.83 -12.67 -24.50
CA ASP A 112 -11.27 -12.82 -24.32
C ASP A 112 -11.64 -13.65 -23.08
N ALA A 113 -12.53 -13.12 -22.26
CA ALA A 113 -13.19 -13.81 -21.14
C ALA A 113 -14.73 -13.71 -21.22
N SER A 114 -15.27 -13.30 -22.36
CA SER A 114 -16.70 -13.04 -22.56
C SER A 114 -17.55 -14.29 -22.32
N LEU A 115 -18.73 -14.11 -21.70
CA LEU A 115 -19.66 -15.20 -21.38
C LEU A 115 -21.06 -14.91 -21.94
N GLY A 116 -21.43 -15.62 -23.01
CA GLY A 116 -22.76 -15.45 -23.61
C GLY A 116 -22.91 -14.09 -24.29
N GLY A 117 -23.73 -13.19 -23.73
CA GLY A 117 -23.91 -11.83 -24.25
C GLY A 117 -23.11 -10.76 -23.52
N ILE A 118 -22.20 -11.18 -22.63
CA ILE A 118 -21.46 -10.31 -21.71
C ILE A 118 -20.03 -10.16 -22.20
N TYR A 119 -19.55 -8.92 -22.31
CA TYR A 119 -18.24 -8.61 -22.88
C TYR A 119 -17.16 -8.45 -21.80
N PHE A 120 -15.99 -9.00 -22.08
CA PHE A 120 -14.75 -8.74 -21.36
C PHE A 120 -13.59 -9.18 -22.25
N PHE A 121 -13.06 -8.28 -23.09
CA PHE A 121 -12.06 -8.64 -24.09
C PHE A 121 -11.16 -7.47 -24.47
N ILE A 122 -9.98 -7.79 -24.99
CA ILE A 122 -9.05 -6.82 -25.61
C ILE A 122 -8.97 -7.16 -27.09
N SER A 123 -9.25 -6.18 -27.95
CA SER A 123 -9.18 -6.36 -29.39
C SER A 123 -8.78 -5.09 -30.14
N LYS A 124 -8.30 -5.31 -31.36
CA LYS A 124 -8.35 -4.30 -32.41
C LYS A 124 -9.63 -4.56 -33.19
N GLY A 125 -10.54 -3.59 -33.19
CA GLY A 125 -11.87 -3.68 -33.79
C GLY A 125 -12.88 -4.52 -33.01
N ALA A 126 -14.14 -4.14 -33.09
CA ALA A 126 -15.29 -4.83 -32.52
C ALA A 126 -16.60 -4.37 -33.19
N ASP A 127 -17.50 -5.31 -33.51
CA ASP A 127 -18.78 -5.02 -34.17
C ASP A 127 -19.88 -4.72 -33.14
N HIS A 128 -20.01 -3.45 -32.72
CA HIS A 128 -21.12 -2.96 -31.91
C HIS A 128 -21.47 -1.49 -32.24
N ALA A 129 -22.71 -1.08 -31.97
CA ALA A 129 -23.23 0.23 -32.36
C ALA A 129 -22.59 1.43 -31.61
N ASP A 130 -21.96 1.15 -30.47
CA ASP A 130 -21.43 2.15 -29.53
C ASP A 130 -19.88 2.19 -29.50
N ILE A 131 -19.23 1.46 -30.40
CA ILE A 131 -17.77 1.38 -30.55
C ILE A 131 -17.36 1.97 -31.89
N ASN A 132 -16.17 2.55 -31.97
CA ASN A 132 -15.52 2.73 -33.25
C ASN A 132 -14.93 1.38 -33.75
N PRO A 133 -15.46 0.79 -34.83
CA PRO A 133 -15.11 -0.58 -35.24
C PRO A 133 -13.64 -0.77 -35.64
N GLU A 134 -12.85 0.30 -35.74
CA GLU A 134 -11.44 0.28 -36.15
C GLU A 134 -10.47 0.48 -34.97
N ASP A 135 -10.99 0.83 -33.78
CA ASP A 135 -10.15 1.22 -32.64
C ASP A 135 -9.57 0.00 -31.90
N PHE A 136 -8.51 0.23 -31.14
CA PHE A 136 -7.94 -0.76 -30.23
C PHE A 136 -8.36 -0.44 -28.81
N GLY A 137 -8.91 -1.41 -28.09
CA GLY A 137 -9.44 -1.14 -26.77
C GLY A 137 -9.60 -2.35 -25.86
N PHE A 138 -9.88 -2.02 -24.61
CA PHE A 138 -10.42 -2.94 -23.63
C PHE A 138 -11.91 -2.69 -23.49
N TYR A 139 -12.68 -3.76 -23.69
CA TYR A 139 -14.10 -3.72 -23.94
C TYR A 139 -14.82 -4.63 -22.96
N PHE A 140 -15.77 -4.07 -22.21
CA PHE A 140 -16.39 -4.76 -21.09
C PHE A 140 -17.83 -4.28 -20.87
N GLU A 141 -18.64 -5.14 -20.26
CA GLU A 141 -19.92 -4.75 -19.66
C GLU A 141 -19.68 -4.45 -18.18
N ASP A 142 -20.25 -3.37 -17.65
CA ASP A 142 -20.11 -3.02 -16.23
C ASP A 142 -21.44 -2.99 -15.48
N ALA A 143 -22.53 -3.51 -16.06
CA ALA A 143 -23.82 -3.68 -15.38
C ALA A 143 -24.63 -4.90 -15.88
N THR A 144 -25.81 -5.13 -15.30
CA THR A 144 -26.77 -6.17 -15.75
C THR A 144 -27.77 -5.64 -16.79
N ASP A 145 -27.54 -4.43 -17.30
CA ASP A 145 -28.11 -3.91 -18.54
C ASP A 145 -27.01 -3.82 -19.60
N ALA A 146 -27.43 -3.75 -20.87
CA ALA A 146 -26.55 -3.85 -22.03
C ALA A 146 -25.94 -2.48 -22.39
N ASP A 147 -25.39 -1.76 -21.41
CA ASP A 147 -24.64 -0.53 -21.65
C ASP A 147 -23.17 -0.85 -21.87
N TYR A 148 -22.83 -0.79 -23.15
CA TYR A 148 -21.50 -1.08 -23.65
C TYR A 148 -20.47 -0.04 -23.16
N GLN A 149 -19.35 -0.49 -22.59
CA GLN A 149 -18.21 0.36 -22.29
C GLN A 149 -16.92 -0.13 -22.95
N GLY A 150 -16.14 0.83 -23.43
CA GLY A 150 -14.84 0.61 -24.03
C GLY A 150 -13.90 1.74 -23.68
N ILE A 151 -12.68 1.38 -23.25
CA ILE A 151 -11.56 2.32 -23.17
C ILE A 151 -10.65 2.03 -24.35
N GLU A 152 -10.69 2.93 -25.33
CA GLU A 152 -10.12 2.68 -26.66
C GLU A 152 -9.26 3.85 -27.15
N ILE A 153 -8.45 3.55 -28.17
CA ILE A 153 -7.58 4.48 -28.88
C ILE A 153 -7.64 4.24 -30.38
N ASP A 154 -7.34 5.29 -31.18
CA ASP A 154 -7.01 5.13 -32.59
C ASP A 154 -5.64 4.41 -32.69
N PRO A 155 -5.60 3.17 -33.20
CA PRO A 155 -4.35 2.41 -33.29
C PRO A 155 -3.46 2.87 -34.44
N ALA A 156 -3.94 3.71 -35.36
CA ALA A 156 -3.20 4.11 -36.54
C ALA A 156 -1.93 4.91 -36.19
N GLY A 157 -0.77 4.36 -36.57
CA GLY A 157 0.54 4.96 -36.27
C GLY A 157 1.01 4.76 -34.83
N VAL A 158 0.21 4.11 -33.98
CA VAL A 158 0.57 3.70 -32.60
C VAL A 158 0.98 2.24 -32.60
N ILE A 159 0.15 1.37 -33.18
CA ILE A 159 0.42 -0.06 -33.34
C ILE A 159 0.97 -0.29 -34.74
N LEU A 160 2.16 -0.87 -34.83
CA LEU A 160 2.88 -1.09 -36.08
C LEU A 160 3.17 -2.59 -36.26
N ALA A 161 3.03 -3.07 -37.49
CA ALA A 161 3.39 -4.42 -37.85
C ALA A 161 4.85 -4.72 -37.50
N ASP A 162 5.12 -5.96 -37.10
CA ASP A 162 6.43 -6.47 -36.70
C ASP A 162 7.11 -5.70 -35.56
N THR A 163 6.37 -4.87 -34.81
CA THR A 163 6.90 -4.04 -33.73
C THR A 163 6.26 -4.42 -32.40
N TRP A 164 7.09 -4.66 -31.39
CA TRP A 164 6.61 -4.94 -30.04
C TRP A 164 5.91 -3.72 -29.44
N PHE A 165 4.73 -3.93 -28.89
CA PHE A 165 4.09 -3.01 -27.95
C PHE A 165 3.64 -3.78 -26.71
N HIS A 166 3.54 -3.05 -25.60
CA HIS A 166 3.02 -3.59 -24.36
C HIS A 166 1.59 -3.10 -24.14
N VAL A 167 0.72 -4.00 -23.73
CA VAL A 167 -0.65 -3.70 -23.31
C VAL A 167 -0.72 -3.90 -21.80
N ALA A 168 -1.27 -2.93 -21.08
CA ALA A 168 -1.78 -3.17 -19.73
C ALA A 168 -3.17 -2.56 -19.57
N VAL A 169 -4.02 -3.22 -18.81
CA VAL A 169 -5.32 -2.70 -18.39
C VAL A 169 -5.45 -2.86 -16.89
N THR A 170 -5.88 -1.81 -16.19
CA THR A 170 -6.25 -1.85 -14.78
C THR A 170 -7.75 -1.64 -14.65
N TRP A 171 -8.37 -2.24 -13.64
CA TRP A 171 -9.80 -2.06 -13.37
C TRP A 171 -10.10 -2.14 -11.88
N GLU A 172 -11.11 -1.37 -11.48
CA GLU A 172 -11.71 -1.37 -10.14
C GLU A 172 -13.24 -1.33 -10.29
N PHE A 173 -13.90 -2.49 -10.38
CA PHE A 173 -15.36 -2.57 -10.45
C PHE A 173 -16.00 -2.10 -9.12
N ASN A 174 -17.31 -1.78 -9.17
CA ASN A 174 -18.10 -1.24 -8.06
C ASN A 174 -17.72 0.21 -7.64
N GLY A 175 -17.39 1.06 -8.62
CA GLY A 175 -17.29 2.50 -8.46
C GLY A 175 -15.90 3.10 -8.74
N GLY A 176 -14.89 2.27 -9.03
CA GLY A 176 -13.54 2.72 -9.39
C GLY A 176 -13.32 2.79 -10.91
N PRO A 177 -12.10 3.17 -11.36
CA PRO A 177 -11.81 3.37 -12.78
C PRO A 177 -11.39 2.10 -13.52
N ALA A 178 -11.49 2.13 -14.86
CA ALA A 178 -10.70 1.28 -15.76
C ALA A 178 -9.72 2.14 -16.56
N ILE A 179 -8.49 1.66 -16.76
CA ILE A 179 -7.45 2.41 -17.47
C ILE A 179 -6.72 1.51 -18.45
N LEU A 180 -6.54 1.98 -19.69
CA LEU A 180 -5.77 1.31 -20.74
C LEU A 180 -4.41 2.01 -20.87
N TYR A 181 -3.35 1.19 -20.83
CA TYR A 181 -1.98 1.60 -21.04
C TYR A 181 -1.40 0.95 -22.28
N ILE A 182 -0.73 1.74 -23.11
CA ILE A 182 0.07 1.26 -24.24
C ILE A 182 1.50 1.73 -24.06
N ASN A 183 2.45 0.78 -24.03
CA ASN A 183 3.86 1.05 -23.77
C ASN A 183 4.13 1.83 -22.47
N GLY A 184 3.29 1.61 -21.45
CA GLY A 184 3.44 2.20 -20.11
C GLY A 184 2.79 3.58 -19.95
N GLU A 185 2.28 4.17 -21.03
CA GLU A 185 1.55 5.43 -21.00
C GLU A 185 0.05 5.17 -20.92
N GLU A 186 -0.66 5.91 -20.07
CA GLU A 186 -2.12 5.90 -20.02
C GLU A 186 -2.66 6.54 -21.31
N VAL A 187 -3.52 5.81 -22.03
CA VAL A 187 -4.04 6.27 -23.32
C VAL A 187 -5.56 6.41 -23.36
N SER A 188 -6.27 5.77 -22.44
CA SER A 188 -7.73 5.86 -22.33
C SER A 188 -8.19 5.43 -20.94
N ARG A 189 -9.29 6.01 -20.44
CA ARG A 189 -9.83 5.69 -19.11
C ARG A 189 -11.35 5.84 -19.04
N ALA A 190 -11.97 5.07 -18.15
CA ALA A 190 -13.33 5.25 -17.65
C ALA A 190 -13.23 5.49 -16.14
N ASP A 191 -13.86 6.56 -15.63
CA ASP A 191 -13.67 6.98 -14.24
C ASP A 191 -14.50 6.16 -13.23
N THR A 192 -15.52 5.44 -13.68
CA THR A 192 -16.45 4.71 -12.82
C THR A 192 -16.98 3.49 -13.54
N LEU A 193 -16.75 2.32 -12.95
CA LEU A 193 -17.30 1.05 -13.37
C LEU A 193 -18.44 0.62 -12.44
N GLY A 194 -19.48 0.00 -12.98
CA GLY A 194 -20.44 -0.76 -12.21
C GLY A 194 -19.89 -2.14 -11.75
N PRO A 195 -20.74 -3.13 -11.44
CA PRO A 195 -20.30 -4.43 -10.94
C PRO A 195 -19.53 -5.28 -11.96
N LEU A 196 -18.58 -6.10 -11.48
CA LEU A 196 -17.86 -7.07 -12.32
C LEU A 196 -18.86 -8.02 -12.99
N PRO A 197 -18.82 -8.17 -14.32
CA PRO A 197 -19.71 -9.08 -15.03
C PRO A 197 -19.34 -10.56 -14.82
N ALA A 198 -20.26 -11.46 -15.14
CA ALA A 198 -19.97 -12.90 -15.15
C ALA A 198 -19.06 -13.27 -16.33
N LEU A 199 -17.94 -13.93 -16.06
CA LEU A 199 -16.91 -14.26 -17.06
C LEU A 199 -16.85 -15.75 -17.39
N HIS A 200 -16.28 -16.08 -18.55
CA HIS A 200 -16.05 -17.45 -18.99
C HIS A 200 -15.09 -18.18 -18.05
N ALA A 201 -15.30 -19.48 -17.85
CA ALA A 201 -14.46 -20.27 -16.94
C ALA A 201 -13.03 -20.47 -17.47
N ASN A 202 -12.86 -20.38 -18.79
CA ASN A 202 -11.58 -20.53 -19.47
C ASN A 202 -11.33 -19.33 -20.40
N PRO A 203 -10.77 -18.22 -19.91
CA PRO A 203 -10.34 -17.11 -20.75
C PRO A 203 -9.24 -17.53 -21.73
N ARG A 204 -9.11 -16.78 -22.82
CA ARG A 204 -8.21 -17.10 -23.93
C ARG A 204 -7.40 -15.88 -24.33
N PHE A 205 -6.10 -16.08 -24.53
CA PHE A 205 -5.26 -15.16 -25.28
C PHE A 205 -5.14 -15.67 -26.71
N GLY A 206 -5.58 -14.86 -27.68
CA GLY A 206 -5.45 -15.17 -29.10
C GLY A 206 -6.73 -15.51 -29.85
N LEU A 207 -7.83 -15.83 -29.14
CA LEU A 207 -9.10 -16.19 -29.79
C LEU A 207 -10.29 -15.91 -28.89
N GLN A 208 -11.46 -15.72 -29.49
CA GLN A 208 -12.73 -15.55 -28.78
C GLN A 208 -13.13 -16.80 -27.98
N THR A 209 -13.80 -16.60 -26.84
CA THR A 209 -14.39 -17.70 -26.03
C THR A 209 -15.72 -18.19 -26.60
N ILE A 210 -16.40 -17.37 -27.40
CA ILE A 210 -17.74 -17.63 -27.97
C ILE A 210 -17.86 -17.15 -29.42
N ASP A 211 -18.60 -17.89 -30.25
CA ASP A 211 -18.80 -17.56 -31.68
C ASP A 211 -19.92 -16.51 -31.95
N TYR A 212 -20.59 -16.01 -30.90
CA TYR A 212 -21.71 -15.07 -31.04
C TYR A 212 -21.26 -13.70 -31.57
N ILE A 213 -20.00 -13.33 -31.33
CA ILE A 213 -19.36 -12.14 -31.88
C ILE A 213 -18.15 -12.65 -32.64
N ALA A 214 -18.35 -12.96 -33.91
CA ALA A 214 -17.24 -13.38 -34.74
C ALA A 214 -16.29 -12.19 -34.90
N SER A 215 -15.16 -12.22 -34.22
CA SER A 215 -13.99 -11.51 -34.75
C SER A 215 -13.68 -12.12 -36.11
N ALA A 216 -13.34 -11.28 -37.09
CA ALA A 216 -12.93 -11.79 -38.39
C ALA A 216 -11.70 -12.69 -38.28
N ASN A 217 -10.83 -12.40 -37.29
CA ASN A 217 -9.61 -13.14 -36.98
C ASN A 217 -9.33 -13.16 -35.46
N GLY A 218 -8.71 -14.24 -34.99
CA GLY A 218 -7.97 -14.26 -33.73
C GLY A 218 -6.71 -13.38 -33.81
N ALA A 219 -5.89 -13.37 -32.76
CA ALA A 219 -4.62 -12.65 -32.79
C ALA A 219 -3.67 -13.28 -33.80
N THR A 220 -3.19 -12.50 -34.77
CA THR A 220 -2.10 -12.89 -35.67
C THR A 220 -0.83 -12.15 -35.26
N GLY A 221 0.15 -12.86 -34.71
CA GLY A 221 1.40 -12.27 -34.20
C GLY A 221 2.04 -13.10 -33.09
N VAL A 222 3.01 -12.50 -32.38
CA VAL A 222 3.69 -13.13 -31.24
C VAL A 222 3.22 -12.49 -29.93
N ILE A 223 2.74 -13.31 -28.99
CA ILE A 223 2.43 -12.91 -27.61
C ILE A 223 3.51 -13.40 -26.65
N ASP A 224 3.78 -12.62 -25.62
CA ASP A 224 4.81 -12.90 -24.63
C ASP A 224 4.50 -12.29 -23.25
N ASP A 225 5.06 -12.88 -22.19
CA ASP A 225 5.08 -12.39 -20.79
C ASP A 225 3.71 -11.92 -20.25
N ILE A 226 2.74 -12.84 -20.20
CA ILE A 226 1.37 -12.55 -19.75
C ILE A 226 1.33 -12.49 -18.23
N MET A 227 0.82 -11.40 -17.65
CA MET A 227 0.61 -11.26 -16.20
C MET A 227 -0.82 -10.84 -15.85
N ILE A 228 -1.33 -11.38 -14.74
CA ILE A 228 -2.60 -10.97 -14.13
C ILE A 228 -2.37 -10.73 -12.63
N TYR A 229 -2.86 -9.59 -12.14
CA TYR A 229 -2.84 -9.18 -10.75
C TYR A 229 -4.27 -9.04 -10.20
N GLU A 230 -4.46 -9.34 -8.92
CA GLU A 230 -5.69 -9.08 -8.12
C GLU A 230 -5.71 -7.67 -7.50
N ILE A 231 -4.78 -6.80 -7.91
CA ILE A 231 -4.75 -5.37 -7.58
C ILE A 231 -4.71 -4.52 -8.86
N ALA A 232 -5.26 -3.32 -8.79
CA ALA A 232 -5.04 -2.28 -9.80
C ALA A 232 -3.67 -1.65 -9.55
N LEU A 233 -2.69 -1.96 -10.40
CA LEU A 233 -1.34 -1.42 -10.29
C LEU A 233 -1.36 0.09 -10.52
N ALA A 234 -0.55 0.81 -9.76
CA ALA A 234 -0.39 2.24 -9.95
C ALA A 234 0.31 2.52 -11.29
N PRO A 235 0.08 3.70 -11.91
CA PRO A 235 0.71 4.07 -13.18
C PRO A 235 2.25 3.93 -13.19
N ALA A 236 2.89 4.16 -12.04
CA ALA A 236 4.34 4.03 -11.90
C ALA A 236 4.84 2.57 -11.91
N GLU A 237 3.97 1.60 -11.66
CA GLU A 237 4.28 0.17 -11.63
C GLU A 237 4.17 -0.46 -13.04
N ILE A 238 3.40 0.14 -13.95
CA ILE A 238 3.23 -0.36 -15.33
C ILE A 238 4.58 -0.43 -16.09
N PRO A 239 5.46 0.58 -16.06
CA PRO A 239 6.79 0.47 -16.69
C PRO A 239 7.73 -0.55 -16.03
N VAL A 240 7.43 -0.99 -14.80
CA VAL A 240 8.24 -1.99 -14.09
C VAL A 240 7.93 -3.38 -14.63
N ILE A 241 6.64 -3.74 -14.74
CA ILE A 241 6.22 -5.05 -15.26
C ILE A 241 6.61 -5.24 -16.73
N MET A 242 6.70 -4.14 -17.50
CA MET A 242 7.18 -4.15 -18.89
C MET A 242 8.60 -4.70 -19.08
N GLN A 243 9.44 -4.65 -18.04
CA GLN A 243 10.83 -5.14 -18.10
C GLN A 243 10.93 -6.66 -17.95
N GLY A 244 9.80 -7.33 -17.68
CA GLY A 244 9.78 -8.73 -17.30
C GLY A 244 10.11 -8.92 -15.83
N LEU A 245 9.57 -10.00 -15.26
CA LEU A 245 9.79 -10.35 -13.86
C LEU A 245 11.10 -11.13 -13.61
N GLY A 246 11.79 -11.57 -14.66
CA GLY A 246 13.06 -12.33 -14.62
C GLY A 246 12.91 -13.82 -14.27
N GLN A 247 14.02 -14.57 -14.31
CA GLN A 247 14.11 -15.92 -13.72
C GLN A 247 14.14 -15.81 -12.19
N PHE A 248 13.42 -16.67 -11.49
CA PHE A 248 13.16 -16.60 -10.06
C PHE A 248 13.94 -17.71 -9.33
N PRO A 249 15.18 -17.46 -8.86
CA PRO A 249 16.01 -18.47 -8.21
C PRO A 249 15.60 -18.83 -6.77
N TRP A 250 14.60 -18.14 -6.20
CA TRP A 250 14.21 -18.28 -4.79
C TRP A 250 12.99 -19.18 -4.63
N SER A 251 12.81 -19.70 -3.42
CA SER A 251 11.59 -20.43 -3.02
C SER A 251 10.39 -19.48 -2.89
N TRP A 252 9.18 -19.95 -3.18
CA TRP A 252 7.96 -19.13 -3.10
C TRP A 252 6.73 -19.97 -2.70
N ASN A 253 5.56 -19.34 -2.52
CA ASN A 253 4.28 -19.98 -2.12
C ASN A 253 4.40 -20.87 -0.87
N PRO A 254 4.67 -20.27 0.31
CA PRO A 254 4.68 -20.99 1.57
C PRO A 254 3.31 -21.58 1.91
N GLY A 255 3.29 -22.83 2.34
CA GLY A 255 2.18 -23.46 3.05
C GLY A 255 2.70 -23.87 4.43
N PRO A 256 2.08 -23.47 5.56
CA PRO A 256 1.06 -22.45 5.66
C PRO A 256 1.59 -21.10 5.15
N LEU A 257 0.69 -20.24 4.70
CA LEU A 257 1.06 -18.92 4.17
C LEU A 257 1.72 -18.08 5.23
N ASP A 258 2.45 -17.07 4.78
CA ASP A 258 3.05 -16.10 5.69
C ASP A 258 1.97 -15.43 6.57
N GLY A 259 2.24 -15.38 7.87
CA GLY A 259 1.35 -14.87 8.91
C GLY A 259 0.18 -15.79 9.30
N ALA A 260 0.03 -16.98 8.70
CA ALA A 260 -1.13 -17.82 8.92
C ALA A 260 -1.21 -18.40 10.35
N PHE A 261 -2.43 -18.69 10.80
CA PHE A 261 -2.67 -19.40 12.05
C PHE A 261 -2.80 -20.91 11.85
N LEU A 262 -1.93 -21.67 12.51
CA LEU A 262 -2.02 -23.12 12.56
C LEU A 262 -2.91 -23.55 13.73
N GLN A 263 -4.09 -24.09 13.43
CA GLN A 263 -5.10 -24.52 14.41
C GLN A 263 -4.76 -25.87 15.10
N ASP A 264 -3.50 -26.28 15.02
CA ASP A 264 -2.95 -27.47 15.65
C ASP A 264 -1.53 -27.21 16.16
N THR A 265 -1.06 -28.07 17.06
CA THR A 265 0.31 -28.02 17.60
C THR A 265 1.31 -28.76 16.73
N TRP A 266 0.95 -29.07 15.48
CA TRP A 266 1.73 -29.78 14.48
C TRP A 266 1.21 -29.39 13.09
N GLY A 267 2.06 -29.49 12.06
CA GLY A 267 1.69 -29.09 10.70
C GLY A 267 2.69 -29.55 9.65
N THR A 268 2.41 -29.20 8.40
CA THR A 268 3.30 -29.40 7.26
C THR A 268 3.66 -28.04 6.69
N LEU A 269 4.96 -27.75 6.64
CA LEU A 269 5.52 -26.67 5.83
C LEU A 269 5.66 -27.18 4.39
N SER A 270 5.37 -26.38 3.39
CA SER A 270 5.53 -26.67 1.97
C SER A 270 5.85 -25.42 1.20
N TRP A 271 6.57 -25.52 0.09
CA TRP A 271 6.89 -24.39 -0.77
C TRP A 271 6.94 -24.84 -2.23
N SER A 272 7.00 -23.87 -3.12
CA SER A 272 7.38 -24.06 -4.50
C SER A 272 8.86 -23.71 -4.68
N PRO A 273 9.61 -24.52 -5.44
CA PRO A 273 11.03 -24.30 -5.65
C PRO A 273 11.30 -23.18 -6.66
N GLY A 274 12.45 -22.52 -6.54
CA GLY A 274 12.95 -21.60 -7.56
C GLY A 274 13.38 -22.29 -8.85
N ASP A 275 13.44 -21.55 -9.96
CA ASP A 275 13.67 -22.07 -11.32
C ASP A 275 14.96 -22.91 -11.48
N PHE A 276 15.95 -22.65 -10.62
CA PHE A 276 17.25 -23.32 -10.66
C PHE A 276 17.47 -24.30 -9.52
N ALA A 277 16.49 -24.51 -8.65
CA ALA A 277 16.64 -25.31 -7.44
C ALA A 277 16.92 -26.79 -7.75
N VAL A 278 17.91 -27.36 -7.08
CA VAL A 278 18.19 -28.82 -7.06
C VAL A 278 17.87 -29.42 -5.70
N SER A 279 18.02 -28.64 -4.63
CA SER A 279 17.69 -29.00 -3.25
C SER A 279 17.43 -27.73 -2.43
N HIS A 280 16.96 -27.92 -1.20
CA HIS A 280 16.43 -26.86 -0.35
C HIS A 280 17.06 -26.93 1.04
N ASP A 281 17.74 -25.87 1.47
CA ASP A 281 18.20 -25.70 2.84
C ASP A 281 17.07 -25.09 3.68
N VAL A 282 16.55 -25.85 4.65
CA VAL A 282 15.36 -25.46 5.42
C VAL A 282 15.74 -24.90 6.79
N TYR A 283 15.20 -23.75 7.15
CA TYR A 283 15.39 -23.08 8.45
C TYR A 283 14.04 -22.86 9.13
N LEU A 284 13.96 -23.10 10.44
CA LEU A 284 12.75 -22.91 11.26
C LEU A 284 13.11 -22.64 12.72
N SER A 285 12.64 -21.52 13.29
CA SER A 285 12.81 -21.15 14.71
C SER A 285 11.62 -20.33 15.22
N ASP A 286 11.49 -20.14 16.53
CA ASP A 286 10.61 -19.11 17.13
C ASP A 286 11.32 -17.74 17.27
N ASN A 287 12.55 -17.66 16.75
CA ASN A 287 13.36 -16.44 16.70
C ASN A 287 13.66 -16.06 15.24
N PHE A 288 13.26 -14.85 14.85
CA PHE A 288 13.47 -14.33 13.50
C PHE A 288 14.95 -14.23 13.11
N ASP A 289 15.79 -13.69 13.99
CA ASP A 289 17.23 -13.47 13.73
C ASP A 289 17.98 -14.80 13.52
N ASP A 290 17.60 -15.85 14.27
CA ASP A 290 18.19 -17.19 14.11
C ASP A 290 17.87 -17.79 12.74
N VAL A 291 16.66 -17.54 12.22
CA VAL A 291 16.26 -17.95 10.86
C VAL A 291 16.99 -17.08 9.86
N ASP A 292 16.98 -15.76 10.02
CA ASP A 292 17.63 -14.81 9.10
C ASP A 292 19.12 -15.10 8.92
N ALA A 293 19.83 -15.34 10.02
CA ALA A 293 21.26 -15.65 10.00
C ALA A 293 21.56 -17.13 9.71
N GLY A 294 20.56 -18.02 9.76
CA GLY A 294 20.75 -19.47 9.68
C GLY A 294 21.60 -20.02 10.84
N THR A 295 21.45 -19.43 12.03
CA THR A 295 22.25 -19.73 13.22
C THR A 295 21.43 -20.40 14.33
N GLY A 296 22.07 -20.73 15.46
CA GLY A 296 21.41 -21.47 16.55
C GLY A 296 21.01 -22.88 16.11
N ASP A 297 19.81 -23.30 16.52
CA ASP A 297 19.21 -24.59 16.15
C ASP A 297 18.16 -24.44 15.02
N SER A 298 18.20 -23.35 14.23
CA SER A 298 17.21 -23.05 13.20
C SER A 298 17.31 -23.97 11.98
N PHE A 299 18.51 -24.41 11.59
CA PHE A 299 18.71 -25.26 10.43
C PHE A 299 18.11 -26.67 10.63
N ARG A 300 17.21 -27.08 9.74
CA ARG A 300 16.48 -28.35 9.76
C ARG A 300 17.05 -29.38 8.79
N GLY A 301 17.93 -28.97 7.89
CA GLY A 301 18.64 -29.84 6.95
C GLY A 301 18.41 -29.44 5.49
N ASN A 302 19.22 -30.04 4.61
CA ASN A 302 19.05 -29.97 3.17
C ASN A 302 18.16 -31.13 2.69
N GLN A 303 17.21 -30.86 1.80
CA GLN A 303 16.30 -31.86 1.25
C GLN A 303 15.90 -31.59 -0.20
N VAL A 304 15.43 -32.64 -0.89
CA VAL A 304 14.92 -32.54 -2.27
C VAL A 304 13.40 -32.41 -2.34
N GLU A 305 12.72 -32.74 -1.24
CA GLU A 305 11.27 -32.58 -1.15
C GLU A 305 10.95 -31.12 -0.83
N THR A 306 9.82 -30.64 -1.32
CA THR A 306 9.36 -29.26 -1.10
C THR A 306 8.38 -29.18 0.08
N LEU A 307 8.53 -30.07 1.06
CA LEU A 307 7.71 -30.11 2.28
C LEU A 307 8.49 -30.58 3.51
N LEU A 308 8.09 -30.10 4.69
CA LEU A 308 8.63 -30.51 5.99
C LEU A 308 7.51 -30.63 7.04
N ILE A 309 7.45 -31.77 7.74
CA ILE A 309 6.50 -31.97 8.86
C ILE A 309 7.12 -31.45 10.17
N VAL A 310 6.34 -30.68 10.93
CA VAL A 310 6.78 -29.99 12.16
C VAL A 310 5.83 -30.27 13.34
N GLY A 311 6.36 -30.18 14.56
CA GLY A 311 5.56 -30.25 15.79
C GLY A 311 5.10 -31.65 16.20
N PHE A 312 5.70 -32.71 15.66
CA PHE A 312 5.40 -34.10 16.02
C PHE A 312 6.63 -34.77 16.67
N PRO A 313 6.50 -35.48 17.81
CA PRO A 313 7.62 -36.18 18.42
C PRO A 313 8.31 -37.13 17.44
N GLY A 314 9.60 -36.91 17.17
CA GLY A 314 10.40 -37.68 16.21
C GLY A 314 10.63 -37.01 14.85
N PHE A 315 10.12 -35.78 14.63
CA PHE A 315 10.34 -34.94 13.45
C PHE A 315 11.12 -33.65 13.81
N PRO A 316 11.64 -32.89 12.83
CA PRO A 316 12.28 -31.59 13.06
C PRO A 316 11.36 -30.61 13.83
N TYR A 317 11.92 -29.84 14.76
CA TYR A 317 11.20 -29.18 15.88
C TYR A 317 10.56 -30.18 16.88
N PRO A 318 11.39 -30.88 17.67
CA PRO A 318 10.92 -31.90 18.61
C PRO A 318 10.16 -31.26 19.78
N ASP A 319 9.12 -31.94 20.27
CA ASP A 319 8.26 -31.59 21.42
C ASP A 319 6.97 -30.80 21.13
N GLY A 320 6.70 -30.45 19.87
CA GLY A 320 5.43 -29.83 19.46
C GLY A 320 5.49 -28.31 19.35
N LEU A 321 4.57 -27.73 18.59
CA LEU A 321 4.41 -26.28 18.48
C LEU A 321 3.65 -25.74 19.70
N VAL A 322 4.08 -24.58 20.22
CA VAL A 322 3.58 -23.99 21.45
C VAL A 322 2.46 -22.98 21.14
N PRO A 323 1.27 -23.09 21.75
CA PRO A 323 0.21 -22.09 21.61
C PRO A 323 0.65 -20.69 22.06
N GLY A 324 0.37 -19.68 21.24
CA GLY A 324 0.78 -18.30 21.47
C GLY A 324 2.20 -17.98 20.98
N THR A 325 2.84 -18.90 20.26
CA THR A 325 4.17 -18.70 19.68
C THR A 325 4.07 -18.49 18.17
N THR A 326 4.82 -17.50 17.68
CA THR A 326 5.08 -17.30 16.25
C THR A 326 6.37 -18.00 15.88
N TYR A 327 6.33 -18.75 14.79
CA TYR A 327 7.48 -19.44 14.22
C TYR A 327 7.81 -18.79 12.88
N TYR A 328 9.11 -18.62 12.64
CA TYR A 328 9.68 -18.10 11.42
C TYR A 328 10.40 -19.24 10.69
N TRP A 329 10.35 -19.23 9.36
CA TRP A 329 11.01 -20.23 8.54
C TRP A 329 11.40 -19.65 7.19
N ARG A 330 12.43 -20.24 6.59
CA ARG A 330 12.98 -19.83 5.29
C ARG A 330 13.49 -21.05 4.55
N ILE A 331 13.47 -20.96 3.23
CA ILE A 331 14.11 -21.92 2.34
C ILE A 331 15.20 -21.22 1.55
N ASP A 332 16.42 -21.73 1.60
CA ASP A 332 17.49 -21.31 0.68
C ASP A 332 17.58 -22.33 -0.46
N GLU A 333 17.49 -21.86 -1.70
CA GLU A 333 17.51 -22.71 -2.89
C GLU A 333 18.95 -23.07 -3.29
N VAL A 334 19.22 -24.36 -3.42
CA VAL A 334 20.58 -24.91 -3.58
C VAL A 334 20.73 -25.60 -4.94
N ASN A 335 21.75 -25.20 -5.68
CA ASN A 335 22.23 -25.80 -6.92
C ASN A 335 23.74 -25.53 -7.08
N GLU A 336 24.54 -26.56 -6.80
CA GLU A 336 26.02 -26.51 -6.85
C GLU A 336 26.59 -26.20 -8.25
N ALA A 337 25.78 -26.29 -9.31
CA ALA A 337 26.19 -25.91 -10.66
C ALA A 337 26.17 -24.39 -10.88
N GLU A 338 25.45 -23.64 -10.03
CA GLU A 338 25.22 -22.21 -10.16
C GLU A 338 26.09 -21.40 -9.18
N PRO A 339 26.88 -20.41 -9.65
CA PRO A 339 27.85 -19.71 -8.83
C PRO A 339 27.23 -18.80 -7.76
N ASN A 340 25.95 -18.47 -7.90
CA ASN A 340 25.20 -17.62 -6.98
C ASN A 340 24.37 -18.43 -5.97
N SER A 341 24.46 -19.77 -6.01
CA SER A 341 23.82 -20.64 -5.04
C SER A 341 24.64 -20.76 -3.75
N PRO A 342 24.02 -20.88 -2.56
CA PRO A 342 22.58 -20.90 -2.30
C PRO A 342 21.91 -19.52 -2.44
N TRP A 343 20.71 -19.50 -3.03
CA TRP A 343 19.89 -18.30 -3.08
C TRP A 343 19.02 -18.24 -1.83
N LYS A 344 19.33 -17.27 -0.96
CA LYS A 344 18.60 -17.05 0.29
C LYS A 344 17.16 -16.61 -0.01
N GLY A 345 16.17 -17.39 0.41
CA GLY A 345 14.76 -17.09 0.20
C GLY A 345 14.20 -16.10 1.21
N ASP A 346 12.92 -15.79 1.07
CA ASP A 346 12.19 -14.95 2.01
C ASP A 346 11.92 -15.67 3.34
N ILE A 347 11.77 -14.89 4.41
CA ILE A 347 11.39 -15.42 5.71
C ILE A 347 9.87 -15.33 5.83
N TRP A 348 9.24 -16.49 5.98
CA TRP A 348 7.82 -16.62 6.25
C TRP A 348 7.58 -16.94 7.71
N SER A 349 6.35 -16.73 8.15
CA SER A 349 5.94 -16.93 9.53
C SER A 349 4.59 -17.63 9.61
N PHE A 350 4.35 -18.32 10.72
CA PHE A 350 3.03 -18.78 11.12
C PHE A 350 2.91 -18.74 12.63
N SER A 351 1.70 -18.63 13.15
CA SER A 351 1.43 -18.59 14.59
C SER A 351 0.53 -19.73 15.03
N VAL A 352 0.76 -20.29 16.20
CA VAL A 352 -0.23 -21.14 16.87
C VAL A 352 -1.10 -20.22 17.74
N PRO A 353 -2.44 -20.25 17.65
CA PRO A 353 -3.29 -19.37 18.44
C PRO A 353 -2.97 -19.44 19.94
N PRO A 354 -3.05 -18.32 20.68
CA PRO A 354 -2.83 -18.33 22.13
C PRO A 354 -3.94 -19.09 22.85
N LYS A 355 -3.67 -19.56 24.08
CA LYS A 355 -4.69 -20.20 24.92
C LYS A 355 -5.74 -19.23 25.47
N THR A 356 -5.45 -17.94 25.45
CA THR A 356 -6.34 -16.85 25.90
C THR A 356 -7.11 -16.28 24.72
N ALA A 357 -8.18 -15.53 25.01
CA ALA A 357 -8.92 -14.79 24.00
C ALA A 357 -7.99 -13.77 23.31
N TYR A 358 -8.25 -13.50 22.03
CA TYR A 358 -7.47 -12.57 21.21
C TYR A 358 -8.36 -11.90 20.16
N ASN A 359 -7.85 -10.86 19.50
CA ASN A 359 -8.58 -10.05 18.52
C ASN A 359 -9.95 -9.57 19.03
N PRO A 360 -9.98 -8.70 20.06
CA PRO A 360 -11.22 -8.11 20.55
C PRO A 360 -11.82 -7.14 19.53
N ASP A 361 -13.14 -7.06 19.53
CA ASP A 361 -13.94 -6.02 18.87
C ASP A 361 -15.00 -5.53 19.88
N PRO A 362 -15.09 -4.25 20.23
CA PRO A 362 -14.17 -3.18 19.86
C PRO A 362 -12.72 -3.50 20.20
N GLY A 363 -11.81 -3.07 19.32
CA GLY A 363 -10.37 -3.21 19.53
C GLY A 363 -9.93 -2.61 20.87
N ASP A 364 -8.80 -3.09 21.39
CA ASP A 364 -8.22 -2.51 22.60
C ASP A 364 -7.92 -1.02 22.40
N ASP A 365 -8.33 -0.20 23.36
CA ASP A 365 -8.33 1.27 23.32
C ASP A 365 -9.15 1.90 22.19
N ALA A 366 -10.15 1.20 21.64
CA ALA A 366 -11.08 1.77 20.66
C ALA A 366 -11.83 2.99 21.22
N GLU A 367 -12.04 4.00 20.37
CA GLU A 367 -12.77 5.23 20.71
C GLU A 367 -14.08 5.30 19.90
N SER A 368 -15.04 6.10 20.37
CA SER A 368 -16.35 6.29 19.72
C SER A 368 -17.15 5.01 19.47
N VAL A 369 -17.06 4.06 20.41
CA VAL A 369 -17.88 2.85 20.38
C VAL A 369 -19.35 3.21 20.63
N ALA A 370 -20.25 2.70 19.78
CA ALA A 370 -21.68 2.94 19.89
C ALA A 370 -22.25 2.52 21.25
N LEU A 371 -23.25 3.25 21.76
CA LEU A 371 -23.81 2.99 23.10
C LEU A 371 -24.52 1.63 23.23
N ASP A 372 -24.82 0.98 22.12
CA ASP A 372 -25.43 -0.35 22.02
C ASP A 372 -24.48 -1.40 21.42
N ALA A 373 -23.16 -1.15 21.44
CA ALA A 373 -22.16 -2.06 20.90
C ALA A 373 -22.22 -3.47 21.49
N GLU A 374 -22.13 -4.47 20.62
CA GLU A 374 -21.88 -5.86 20.99
C GLU A 374 -20.37 -6.11 20.96
N LEU A 375 -19.83 -6.69 22.02
CA LEU A 375 -18.42 -7.07 22.09
C LEU A 375 -18.24 -8.46 21.47
N SER A 376 -17.19 -8.67 20.70
CA SER A 376 -16.82 -9.98 20.14
C SER A 376 -15.32 -10.21 20.23
N TRP A 377 -14.89 -11.48 20.17
CA TRP A 377 -13.47 -11.84 20.22
C TRP A 377 -13.23 -13.14 19.47
N THR A 378 -11.95 -13.45 19.23
CA THR A 378 -11.55 -14.80 18.82
C THR A 378 -11.23 -15.65 20.04
N GLY A 379 -11.90 -16.79 20.17
CA GLY A 379 -11.69 -17.73 21.26
C GLY A 379 -10.27 -18.31 21.27
N GLY A 380 -9.71 -18.52 22.46
CA GLY A 380 -8.39 -19.12 22.61
C GLY A 380 -8.29 -20.54 22.05
N PHE A 381 -7.07 -21.01 21.81
CA PHE A 381 -6.77 -22.31 21.21
C PHE A 381 -7.47 -23.48 21.93
N ARG A 382 -8.43 -24.08 21.22
CA ARG A 382 -9.33 -25.16 21.68
C ARG A 382 -10.35 -24.80 22.75
N ALA A 383 -10.52 -23.52 23.05
CA ALA A 383 -11.53 -23.07 24.01
C ALA A 383 -12.93 -23.59 23.66
N LYS A 384 -13.71 -23.82 24.71
CA LYS A 384 -15.07 -24.37 24.64
C LYS A 384 -16.11 -23.43 25.24
N LEU A 385 -15.71 -22.61 26.20
CA LEU A 385 -16.55 -21.65 26.88
C LEU A 385 -15.71 -20.42 27.22
N HIS A 386 -16.38 -19.28 27.30
CA HIS A 386 -15.77 -17.99 27.55
C HIS A 386 -16.38 -17.38 28.81
N THR A 387 -15.58 -16.89 29.75
CA THR A 387 -16.09 -16.18 30.93
C THR A 387 -15.78 -14.70 30.80
N VAL A 388 -16.81 -13.89 30.62
CA VAL A 388 -16.68 -12.45 30.36
C VAL A 388 -16.83 -11.64 31.66
N TYR A 389 -15.96 -10.64 31.80
CA TYR A 389 -15.96 -9.63 32.85
C TYR A 389 -16.03 -8.26 32.19
N PHE A 390 -16.91 -7.38 32.66
CA PHE A 390 -17.15 -6.07 32.08
C PHE A 390 -17.44 -5.05 33.18
N GLY A 391 -16.86 -3.85 33.09
CA GLY A 391 -17.04 -2.78 34.06
C GLY A 391 -16.37 -1.49 33.62
N ASP A 392 -16.39 -0.46 34.46
CA ASP A 392 -15.78 0.85 34.23
C ASP A 392 -14.49 1.07 35.04
N ASN A 393 -14.02 0.01 35.70
CA ASN A 393 -12.81 0.02 36.52
C ASN A 393 -11.88 -1.15 36.14
N PHE A 394 -10.64 -0.82 35.78
CA PHE A 394 -9.63 -1.80 35.37
C PHE A 394 -9.34 -2.85 36.45
N ASP A 395 -9.12 -2.44 37.71
CA ASP A 395 -8.73 -3.34 38.79
C ASP A 395 -9.84 -4.31 39.16
N ASP A 396 -11.09 -3.84 39.16
CA ASP A 396 -12.27 -4.67 39.39
C ASP A 396 -12.40 -5.73 38.30
N VAL A 397 -12.30 -5.33 37.03
CA VAL A 397 -12.35 -6.27 35.89
C VAL A 397 -11.17 -7.23 35.93
N ASN A 398 -9.95 -6.77 36.19
CA ASN A 398 -8.74 -7.59 36.24
C ASN A 398 -8.72 -8.61 37.40
N SER A 399 -9.40 -8.31 38.51
CA SER A 399 -9.42 -9.19 39.70
C SER A 399 -10.71 -10.02 39.83
N ALA A 400 -11.73 -9.72 39.03
CA ALA A 400 -13.02 -10.39 39.08
C ALA A 400 -12.94 -11.91 38.86
N ALA A 401 -13.84 -12.64 39.53
CA ALA A 401 -14.03 -14.09 39.43
C ALA A 401 -15.53 -14.41 39.33
N GLY A 402 -15.88 -15.51 38.64
CA GLY A 402 -17.27 -15.94 38.49
C GLY A 402 -18.09 -15.06 37.53
N GLY A 403 -17.45 -14.61 36.45
CA GLY A 403 -18.09 -13.82 35.39
C GLY A 403 -19.18 -14.59 34.62
N LEU A 404 -19.73 -13.95 33.60
CA LEU A 404 -20.80 -14.53 32.79
C LEU A 404 -20.22 -15.53 31.79
N ILE A 405 -20.73 -16.76 31.80
CA ILE A 405 -20.31 -17.80 30.86
C ILE A 405 -21.07 -17.61 29.55
N GLN A 406 -20.33 -17.53 28.46
CA GLN A 406 -20.82 -17.48 27.09
C GLN A 406 -20.47 -18.77 26.34
N GLY A 407 -21.40 -19.21 25.50
CA GLY A 407 -21.18 -20.30 24.55
C GLY A 407 -20.63 -19.80 23.21
N ASP A 408 -21.05 -18.60 22.81
CA ASP A 408 -20.57 -17.90 21.63
C ASP A 408 -19.49 -16.88 22.02
N ALA A 409 -18.64 -16.49 21.08
CA ALA A 409 -17.57 -15.52 21.31
C ALA A 409 -18.07 -14.05 21.20
N THR A 410 -19.24 -13.78 21.79
CA THR A 410 -19.88 -12.46 21.81
C THR A 410 -20.48 -12.13 23.19
N PHE A 411 -20.65 -10.85 23.47
CA PHE A 411 -21.21 -10.32 24.70
C PHE A 411 -21.87 -8.95 24.50
N THR A 412 -23.17 -8.86 24.79
CA THR A 412 -23.87 -7.56 24.84
C THR A 412 -23.82 -6.98 26.26
N PRO A 413 -23.26 -5.78 26.47
CA PRO A 413 -23.26 -5.11 27.76
C PRO A 413 -24.68 -4.89 28.32
N PRO A 414 -24.87 -4.93 29.65
CA PRO A 414 -26.19 -4.77 30.26
C PRO A 414 -26.65 -3.29 30.25
N GLY A 415 -27.53 -2.96 29.31
CA GLY A 415 -28.09 -1.60 29.15
C GLY A 415 -27.26 -0.73 28.21
N PRO A 416 -27.76 0.46 27.83
CA PRO A 416 -26.98 1.38 27.01
C PRO A 416 -25.76 1.86 27.80
N LEU A 417 -24.62 1.91 27.13
CA LEU A 417 -23.39 2.48 27.67
C LEU A 417 -23.62 3.97 27.96
N GLU A 418 -22.88 4.51 28.93
CA GLU A 418 -22.87 5.95 29.20
C GLU A 418 -22.00 6.66 28.17
N LEU A 419 -22.34 7.90 27.80
CA LEU A 419 -21.53 8.72 26.89
C LEU A 419 -20.14 9.01 27.47
N ALA A 420 -19.13 9.04 26.60
CA ALA A 420 -17.75 9.43 26.91
C ALA A 420 -17.16 8.68 28.12
N LYS A 421 -17.48 7.38 28.22
CA LYS A 421 -17.07 6.55 29.34
C LYS A 421 -16.19 5.42 28.86
N THR A 422 -15.04 5.28 29.51
CA THR A 422 -14.14 4.15 29.27
C THR A 422 -14.64 2.92 30.04
N TYR A 423 -14.83 1.83 29.32
CA TYR A 423 -15.15 0.52 29.86
C TYR A 423 -13.96 -0.43 29.68
N TYR A 424 -13.82 -1.35 30.62
CA TYR A 424 -12.82 -2.40 30.64
C TYR A 424 -13.51 -3.75 30.58
N TRP A 425 -12.91 -4.69 29.87
CA TRP A 425 -13.44 -6.03 29.76
C TRP A 425 -12.35 -7.09 29.60
N ARG A 426 -12.65 -8.31 30.02
CA ARG A 426 -11.74 -9.45 29.99
C ARG A 426 -12.51 -10.70 29.65
N VAL A 427 -11.88 -11.58 28.87
CA VAL A 427 -12.43 -12.91 28.58
C VAL A 427 -11.47 -14.00 29.05
N ASP A 428 -11.91 -14.82 30.00
CA ASP A 428 -11.18 -16.01 30.43
C ASP A 428 -11.65 -17.23 29.63
N GLU A 429 -10.70 -17.95 29.04
CA GLU A 429 -10.95 -19.05 28.11
C GLU A 429 -10.92 -20.41 28.81
N PHE A 430 -11.94 -21.23 28.61
CA PHE A 430 -12.00 -22.58 29.18
C PHE A 430 -11.71 -23.64 28.12
N ASP A 431 -10.57 -24.32 28.27
CA ASP A 431 -10.20 -25.54 27.53
C ASP A 431 -9.96 -26.67 28.54
N PRO A 432 -10.90 -27.63 28.68
CA PRO A 432 -10.88 -28.61 29.75
C PRO A 432 -9.53 -29.33 29.92
N PRO A 433 -8.99 -29.41 31.14
CA PRO A 433 -9.60 -29.03 32.42
C PRO A 433 -9.24 -27.61 32.91
N MET A 434 -8.61 -26.78 32.09
CA MET A 434 -7.99 -25.52 32.50
C MET A 434 -8.80 -24.29 32.07
N THR A 435 -8.71 -23.22 32.86
CA THR A 435 -9.16 -21.88 32.48
C THR A 435 -7.94 -20.98 32.36
N TYR A 436 -7.85 -20.24 31.26
CA TYR A 436 -6.75 -19.31 30.95
C TYR A 436 -7.26 -17.89 31.09
N LYS A 437 -6.65 -17.13 32.00
CA LYS A 437 -7.03 -15.74 32.26
C LYS A 437 -6.63 -14.86 31.06
N GLY A 438 -7.57 -14.12 30.49
CA GLY A 438 -7.32 -13.22 29.35
C GLY A 438 -6.63 -11.91 29.74
N ALA A 439 -6.21 -11.16 28.72
CA ALA A 439 -5.84 -9.75 28.86
C ALA A 439 -7.09 -8.89 29.15
N VAL A 440 -6.88 -7.75 29.80
CA VAL A 440 -7.95 -6.75 29.99
C VAL A 440 -7.85 -5.77 28.84
N TRP A 441 -8.94 -5.61 28.10
CA TRP A 441 -9.10 -4.65 27.02
C TRP A 441 -9.93 -3.46 27.45
N SER A 442 -9.75 -2.30 26.83
CA SER A 442 -10.57 -1.10 27.04
C SER A 442 -11.19 -0.56 25.76
N PHE A 443 -12.28 0.19 25.91
CA PHE A 443 -12.77 1.09 24.87
C PHE A 443 -13.49 2.30 25.51
N THR A 444 -13.60 3.40 24.78
CA THR A 444 -14.38 4.59 25.16
C THR A 444 -15.62 4.71 24.26
N SER A 445 -16.79 4.84 24.88
CA SER A 445 -18.06 5.06 24.17
C SER A 445 -18.12 6.43 23.49
N GLU A 446 -19.01 6.57 22.50
CA GLU A 446 -19.27 7.86 21.82
C GLU A 446 -19.55 9.01 22.81
N GLY A 447 -19.17 10.23 22.43
CA GLY A 447 -19.36 11.44 23.24
C GLY A 447 -18.09 12.24 23.54
N THR A 448 -16.92 11.75 23.12
CA THR A 448 -15.64 12.49 23.17
C THR A 448 -15.25 13.03 21.80
N ALA A 449 -14.41 14.05 21.77
CA ALA A 449 -13.70 14.43 20.56
C ALA A 449 -12.89 13.24 20.01
N THR A 450 -12.70 13.18 18.69
CA THR A 450 -11.95 12.13 17.99
C THR A 450 -10.97 12.70 16.95
N ASP A 451 -10.27 11.81 16.26
CA ASP A 451 -9.40 12.13 15.12
C ASP A 451 -8.39 13.26 15.40
N PRO A 452 -7.56 13.12 16.45
CA PRO A 452 -6.58 14.13 16.79
C PRO A 452 -5.57 14.32 15.67
N VAL A 453 -5.26 15.57 15.38
CA VAL A 453 -4.10 15.99 14.60
C VAL A 453 -3.23 16.84 15.52
N PRO A 454 -1.94 16.53 15.72
CA PRO A 454 -1.24 15.31 15.30
C PRO A 454 -1.89 14.03 15.83
N ALA A 455 -1.71 12.92 15.09
CA ALA A 455 -2.25 11.61 15.46
C ALA A 455 -1.79 11.17 16.86
N LYS A 456 -2.60 10.33 17.52
CA LYS A 456 -2.29 9.77 18.84
C LYS A 456 -0.93 9.07 18.83
N GLY A 457 0.00 9.56 19.65
CA GLY A 457 1.36 9.02 19.76
C GLY A 457 2.29 9.42 18.62
N ALA A 458 1.92 10.37 17.76
CA ALA A 458 2.77 10.82 16.66
C ALA A 458 4.14 11.26 17.17
N VAL A 459 5.19 10.89 16.44
CA VAL A 459 6.57 11.31 16.67
C VAL A 459 7.03 12.19 15.52
N ASP A 460 8.16 12.87 15.68
CA ASP A 460 8.71 13.78 14.66
C ASP A 460 7.71 14.85 14.22
N VAL A 461 6.89 15.32 15.17
CA VAL A 461 5.91 16.39 14.92
C VAL A 461 6.63 17.74 14.88
N SER A 462 6.16 18.63 14.00
CA SER A 462 6.60 20.03 13.96
C SER A 462 6.56 20.67 15.37
N PRO A 463 7.60 21.42 15.78
CA PRO A 463 7.61 22.09 17.08
C PRO A 463 6.66 23.29 17.16
N THR A 464 5.93 23.62 16.10
CA THR A 464 4.85 24.61 16.09
C THR A 464 3.55 23.98 15.59
N PRO A 465 2.99 22.98 16.30
CA PRO A 465 1.86 22.23 15.79
C PRO A 465 0.55 23.00 15.96
N ILE A 466 -0.32 22.88 14.95
CA ILE A 466 -1.74 23.25 15.07
C ILE A 466 -2.51 21.98 15.41
N LEU A 467 -3.05 21.93 16.62
CA LEU A 467 -3.87 20.82 17.08
C LEU A 467 -5.26 20.92 16.47
N LYS A 468 -5.81 19.83 15.93
CA LYS A 468 -7.18 19.74 15.38
C LYS A 468 -7.87 18.46 15.82
N TRP A 469 -9.19 18.47 15.87
CA TRP A 469 -10.01 17.31 16.25
C TRP A 469 -11.35 17.30 15.51
N THR A 470 -12.00 16.14 15.48
CA THR A 470 -13.40 16.00 15.10
C THR A 470 -14.28 16.15 16.34
N PRO A 471 -15.32 17.00 16.32
CA PRO A 471 -16.19 17.20 17.48
C PRO A 471 -17.16 16.04 17.67
N ALA A 472 -17.53 15.74 18.91
CA ALA A 472 -18.58 14.76 19.19
C ALA A 472 -19.97 15.22 18.68
N ASN A 473 -20.83 14.29 18.28
CA ASN A 473 -22.17 14.57 17.73
C ASN A 473 -23.06 15.48 18.60
N LEU A 474 -22.90 15.44 19.93
CA LEU A 474 -23.68 16.24 20.87
C LEU A 474 -22.95 17.49 21.38
N ALA A 475 -21.77 17.80 20.87
CA ALA A 475 -20.99 18.96 21.26
C ALA A 475 -21.68 20.28 20.89
N ALA A 476 -21.65 21.25 21.81
CA ALA A 476 -22.03 22.64 21.56
C ALA A 476 -20.84 23.60 21.68
N SER A 477 -19.80 23.20 22.42
CA SER A 477 -18.53 23.91 22.59
C SER A 477 -17.47 22.94 23.13
N HIS A 478 -16.21 23.37 23.14
CA HIS A 478 -15.06 22.54 23.54
C HIS A 478 -14.22 23.24 24.60
N GLU A 479 -13.66 22.49 25.55
CA GLU A 479 -12.62 22.97 26.46
C GLU A 479 -11.29 22.29 26.12
N VAL A 480 -10.28 23.08 25.76
CA VAL A 480 -8.98 22.58 25.31
C VAL A 480 -7.98 22.58 26.45
N TYR A 481 -7.32 21.44 26.67
CA TYR A 481 -6.27 21.25 27.67
C TYR A 481 -4.97 20.78 27.01
N PHE A 482 -3.84 21.37 27.41
CA PHE A 482 -2.53 21.10 26.82
C PHE A 482 -1.39 21.26 27.86
N GLY A 483 -0.44 20.32 27.88
CA GLY A 483 0.72 20.38 28.78
C GLY A 483 1.73 19.25 28.54
N ALA A 484 2.86 19.27 29.27
CA ALA A 484 3.91 18.26 29.17
C ALA A 484 3.77 17.09 30.17
N ASP A 485 2.74 17.13 31.04
CA ASP A 485 2.48 16.11 32.05
C ASP A 485 1.11 15.46 31.79
N ALA A 486 1.13 14.15 31.51
CA ALA A 486 -0.06 13.39 31.15
C ALA A 486 -1.11 13.37 32.26
N ASP A 487 -0.69 13.21 33.51
CA ASP A 487 -1.60 13.15 34.66
C ASP A 487 -2.18 14.53 34.98
N ALA A 488 -1.39 15.59 34.81
CA ALA A 488 -1.88 16.97 34.95
C ALA A 488 -2.97 17.27 33.93
N VAL A 489 -2.75 16.92 32.65
CA VAL A 489 -3.76 17.09 31.58
C VAL A 489 -4.97 16.21 31.85
N LYS A 490 -4.78 14.93 32.21
CA LYS A 490 -5.87 13.99 32.54
C LYS A 490 -6.75 14.44 33.71
N ASN A 491 -6.20 15.15 34.69
CA ASN A 491 -6.94 15.58 35.88
C ASN A 491 -7.31 17.07 35.84
N ALA A 492 -7.03 17.78 34.74
CA ALA A 492 -7.28 19.20 34.63
C ALA A 492 -8.79 19.54 34.63
N GLY A 493 -9.12 20.73 35.11
CA GLY A 493 -10.42 21.38 34.90
C GLY A 493 -10.21 22.84 34.50
N LYS A 494 -11.29 23.60 34.31
CA LYS A 494 -11.25 25.00 33.79
C LYS A 494 -10.36 25.98 34.59
N THR A 495 -9.96 25.63 35.81
CA THR A 495 -9.10 26.47 36.65
C THR A 495 -7.63 26.04 36.64
N SER A 496 -7.32 24.93 35.98
CA SER A 496 -5.97 24.36 35.89
C SER A 496 -5.11 25.12 34.89
N SER A 497 -3.78 25.09 35.04
CA SER A 497 -2.84 25.73 34.10
C SER A 497 -2.85 25.09 32.70
N GLU A 498 -3.31 23.85 32.63
CA GLU A 498 -3.41 23.05 31.42
C GLU A 498 -4.59 23.52 30.57
N HIS A 499 -5.65 24.12 31.16
CA HIS A 499 -6.75 24.71 30.39
C HIS A 499 -6.24 25.92 29.60
N LYS A 500 -6.44 25.91 28.28
CA LYS A 500 -5.95 26.94 27.37
C LYS A 500 -7.06 27.85 26.91
N GLU A 501 -8.16 27.28 26.45
CA GLU A 501 -9.26 28.05 25.90
C GLU A 501 -10.57 27.26 25.82
N THR A 502 -11.65 28.03 25.71
CA THR A 502 -12.98 27.53 25.37
C THR A 502 -13.26 27.86 23.90
N LYS A 503 -13.61 26.86 23.09
CA LYS A 503 -13.92 27.00 21.66
C LYS A 503 -15.40 26.79 21.39
N ALA A 504 -15.97 27.54 20.46
CA ALA A 504 -17.31 27.27 19.95
C ALA A 504 -17.26 26.10 18.95
N LEU A 505 -18.39 25.43 18.75
CA LEU A 505 -18.55 24.48 17.64
C LEU A 505 -18.23 25.16 16.29
N GLY A 506 -17.46 24.48 15.44
CA GLY A 506 -16.90 25.00 14.20
C GLY A 506 -15.52 25.67 14.34
N ALA A 507 -14.91 25.63 15.54
CA ALA A 507 -13.57 26.15 15.80
C ALA A 507 -12.63 25.07 16.36
N GLU A 508 -12.62 23.89 15.74
CA GLU A 508 -11.89 22.69 16.17
C GLU A 508 -10.39 22.74 15.85
N SER A 509 -9.74 23.82 16.29
CA SER A 509 -8.29 23.98 16.20
C SER A 509 -7.70 24.79 17.36
N TYR A 510 -6.47 24.46 17.75
CA TYR A 510 -5.67 25.17 18.73
C TYR A 510 -4.20 25.28 18.29
N ASP A 511 -3.67 26.50 18.21
CA ASP A 511 -2.25 26.75 17.98
C ASP A 511 -1.50 26.64 19.31
N ALA A 512 -0.69 25.58 19.46
CA ALA A 512 0.09 25.33 20.67
C ALA A 512 1.30 26.29 20.80
N GLY A 513 1.62 27.05 19.75
CA GLY A 513 2.81 27.87 19.65
C GLY A 513 4.08 27.03 19.55
N ARG A 514 5.24 27.68 19.75
CA ARG A 514 6.54 26.99 19.75
C ARG A 514 6.71 26.14 21.00
N LEU A 515 7.03 24.88 20.77
CA LEU A 515 7.28 23.84 21.76
C LEU A 515 8.78 23.50 21.79
N GLU A 516 9.20 22.88 22.89
CA GLU A 516 10.56 22.33 23.02
C GLU A 516 10.73 21.15 22.06
N LEU A 517 11.93 20.99 21.49
CA LEU A 517 12.26 19.83 20.63
C LEU A 517 12.33 18.54 21.45
N GLU A 518 12.14 17.39 20.79
CA GLU A 518 12.26 16.05 21.37
C GLU A 518 11.44 15.86 22.67
N THR A 519 10.32 16.56 22.78
CA THR A 519 9.51 16.61 24.00
C THR A 519 8.11 16.09 23.71
N THR A 520 7.66 15.15 24.54
CA THR A 520 6.29 14.63 24.47
C THR A 520 5.33 15.58 25.17
N TYR A 521 4.28 15.99 24.46
CA TYR A 521 3.18 16.78 24.98
C TYR A 521 1.89 15.96 24.99
N TYR A 522 0.99 16.34 25.90
CA TYR A 522 -0.30 15.71 26.12
C TYR A 522 -1.40 16.74 26.00
N TRP A 523 -2.52 16.34 25.42
CA TRP A 523 -3.66 17.22 25.23
C TRP A 523 -4.97 16.45 25.22
N ARG A 524 -6.04 17.19 25.48
CA ARG A 524 -7.39 16.66 25.60
C ARG A 524 -8.38 17.74 25.22
N VAL A 525 -9.51 17.32 24.66
CA VAL A 525 -10.65 18.18 24.40
C VAL A 525 -11.87 17.65 25.14
N ASP A 526 -12.39 18.41 26.11
CA ASP A 526 -13.66 18.06 26.76
C ASP A 526 -14.83 18.65 25.94
N GLU A 527 -15.81 17.81 25.64
CA GLU A 527 -16.99 18.20 24.87
C GLU A 527 -18.08 18.74 25.80
N VAL A 528 -18.65 19.89 25.45
CA VAL A 528 -19.59 20.62 26.32
C VAL A 528 -20.91 20.82 25.63
N ASN A 529 -21.99 20.47 26.31
CA ASN A 529 -23.36 20.81 25.96
C ASN A 529 -24.20 21.03 27.22
N ASP A 530 -24.39 22.29 27.61
CA ASP A 530 -25.11 22.68 28.83
C ASP A 530 -26.59 22.21 28.88
N THR A 531 -27.15 21.76 27.76
CA THR A 531 -28.51 21.18 27.74
C THR A 531 -28.55 19.72 28.19
N ASN A 532 -27.39 19.04 28.23
CA ASN A 532 -27.27 17.67 28.68
C ASN A 532 -26.69 17.63 30.11
N PRO A 533 -27.38 17.00 31.09
CA PRO A 533 -26.89 16.92 32.47
C PRO A 533 -25.59 16.11 32.63
N GLY A 534 -25.19 15.30 31.64
CA GLY A 534 -23.92 14.58 31.62
C GLY A 534 -22.72 15.39 31.13
N SER A 535 -22.93 16.61 30.64
CA SER A 535 -21.86 17.52 30.18
C SER A 535 -21.20 18.28 31.35
N PRO A 536 -19.89 18.58 31.30
CA PRO A 536 -18.98 18.30 30.19
C PRO A 536 -18.52 16.83 30.15
N TRP A 537 -18.37 16.30 28.94
CA TRP A 537 -17.83 14.98 28.67
C TRP A 537 -16.32 15.07 28.53
N VAL A 538 -15.60 14.44 29.46
CA VAL A 538 -14.14 14.49 29.49
C VAL A 538 -13.57 13.71 28.31
N GLY A 539 -12.70 14.36 27.53
CA GLY A 539 -12.09 13.73 26.36
C GLY A 539 -10.98 12.74 26.69
N ASN A 540 -10.60 11.96 25.67
CA ASN A 540 -9.40 11.13 25.72
C ASN A 540 -8.15 12.01 25.83
N VAL A 541 -7.10 11.50 26.49
CA VAL A 541 -5.79 12.16 26.55
C VAL A 541 -4.93 11.64 25.42
N TRP A 542 -4.64 12.50 24.47
CA TRP A 542 -3.76 12.21 23.34
C TRP A 542 -2.36 12.76 23.60
N SER A 543 -1.37 12.20 22.92
CA SER A 543 0.01 12.65 23.00
C SER A 543 0.65 12.76 21.63
N PHE A 544 1.70 13.57 21.53
CA PHE A 544 2.64 13.57 20.41
C PHE A 544 4.02 14.00 20.90
N THR A 545 5.06 13.71 20.13
CA THR A 545 6.45 14.06 20.42
C THR A 545 7.00 14.94 19.31
N THR A 546 7.52 16.10 19.67
CA THR A 546 8.17 17.02 18.73
C THR A 546 9.47 16.41 18.20
N GLY A 547 9.79 16.64 16.93
CA GLY A 547 11.03 16.15 16.32
C GLY A 547 12.28 16.91 16.73
N ASP A 548 13.45 16.38 16.39
CA ASP A 548 14.76 17.05 16.54
C ASP A 548 15.07 17.98 15.36
N PHE A 549 14.09 18.82 14.99
CA PHE A 549 14.24 19.73 13.86
C PHE A 549 13.39 20.99 14.00
N LEU A 550 13.80 22.04 13.28
CA LEU A 550 12.98 23.22 13.02
C LEU A 550 12.40 23.13 11.62
N VAL A 551 11.12 23.47 11.46
CA VAL A 551 10.46 23.50 10.15
C VAL A 551 10.74 24.83 9.46
N VAL A 552 11.32 24.79 8.26
CA VAL A 552 11.40 25.96 7.37
C VAL A 552 10.12 26.09 6.58
N ASP A 553 9.66 25.00 5.97
CA ASP A 553 8.35 24.86 5.34
C ASP A 553 8.04 23.36 5.21
N ASP A 554 6.91 22.91 5.71
CA ASP A 554 6.39 21.54 5.55
C ASP A 554 5.27 21.50 4.49
N PHE A 555 4.96 22.62 3.84
CA PHE A 555 3.93 22.78 2.82
C PHE A 555 2.48 22.53 3.29
N GLU A 556 2.26 22.17 4.55
CA GLU A 556 0.95 21.81 5.08
C GLU A 556 0.03 23.00 5.35
N SER A 557 0.58 24.22 5.38
CA SER A 557 -0.19 25.43 5.71
C SER A 557 -0.98 26.01 4.53
N TYR A 558 -0.72 25.56 3.30
CA TYR A 558 -1.31 26.13 2.09
C TYR A 558 -2.76 25.68 1.89
N ASN A 559 -3.59 26.54 1.29
CA ASN A 559 -5.01 26.28 1.08
C ASN A 559 -5.52 26.74 -0.30
N ASP A 560 -6.71 26.26 -0.65
CA ASP A 560 -7.39 26.49 -1.93
C ASP A 560 -8.31 27.72 -1.93
N ILE A 561 -8.06 28.66 -1.02
CA ILE A 561 -8.87 29.85 -0.86
C ILE A 561 -8.26 31.00 -1.68
N ASP A 562 -9.05 31.56 -2.59
CA ASP A 562 -8.63 32.70 -3.41
C ASP A 562 -8.80 34.06 -2.70
N PRO A 563 -7.91 35.02 -2.94
CA PRO A 563 -8.15 36.42 -2.58
C PRO A 563 -9.42 36.96 -3.26
N PRO A 564 -10.13 37.91 -2.62
CA PRO A 564 -9.70 38.74 -1.50
C PRO A 564 -10.04 38.17 -0.12
N ASP A 565 -10.35 36.88 0.01
CA ASP A 565 -10.58 36.28 1.33
C ASP A 565 -9.34 36.42 2.21
N GLU A 566 -9.52 36.90 3.45
CA GLU A 566 -8.43 37.14 4.39
C GLU A 566 -7.76 35.83 4.86
N ALA A 567 -8.44 34.69 4.72
CA ALA A 567 -7.91 33.37 5.02
C ALA A 567 -7.08 32.75 3.87
N SER A 568 -6.98 33.42 2.72
CA SER A 568 -6.20 32.94 1.57
C SER A 568 -4.74 32.74 1.92
N ASN A 569 -4.23 31.53 1.67
CA ASN A 569 -2.82 31.16 1.85
C ASN A 569 -2.35 30.24 0.72
N ARG A 570 -2.30 30.76 -0.51
CA ARG A 570 -1.89 29.97 -1.69
C ARG A 570 -0.37 29.84 -1.78
N ILE A 571 0.11 28.70 -2.25
CA ILE A 571 1.54 28.35 -2.26
C ILE A 571 2.39 29.34 -3.08
N PHE A 572 1.95 29.73 -4.27
CA PHE A 572 2.66 30.67 -5.15
C PHE A 572 2.60 32.14 -4.67
N ASP A 573 1.78 32.47 -3.67
CA ASP A 573 1.84 33.77 -2.99
C ASP A 573 2.98 33.83 -1.96
N LYS A 574 3.52 32.68 -1.53
CA LYS A 574 4.65 32.58 -0.58
C LYS A 574 5.96 32.18 -1.25
N TRP A 575 5.91 31.20 -2.15
CA TRP A 575 7.02 30.80 -3.00
C TRP A 575 6.96 31.58 -4.31
N ILE A 576 7.65 32.72 -4.34
CA ILE A 576 7.66 33.60 -5.51
C ILE A 576 8.48 32.96 -6.62
N ASP A 577 7.83 32.68 -7.74
CA ASP A 577 8.39 31.96 -8.89
C ASP A 577 8.62 32.89 -10.11
N GLY A 578 8.64 32.30 -11.31
CA GLY A 578 8.86 33.01 -12.57
C GLY A 578 7.60 33.52 -13.25
N PHE A 579 6.40 33.34 -12.66
CA PHE A 579 5.15 33.74 -13.29
C PHE A 579 5.16 35.23 -13.67
N GLY A 580 4.78 35.51 -14.92
CA GLY A 580 4.77 36.88 -15.45
C GLY A 580 6.15 37.48 -15.76
N THR A 581 7.24 36.71 -15.63
CA THR A 581 8.60 37.14 -16.00
C THR A 581 9.10 36.44 -17.26
N THR A 582 10.15 36.99 -17.89
CA THR A 582 10.79 36.36 -19.06
C THR A 582 12.15 35.73 -18.74
N THR A 583 12.65 35.90 -17.51
CA THR A 583 14.00 35.52 -17.09
C THR A 583 14.05 34.38 -16.09
N ASN A 584 12.92 34.03 -15.48
CA ASN A 584 12.79 32.94 -14.53
C ASN A 584 11.85 31.87 -15.11
N GLY A 585 12.33 30.62 -15.14
CA GLY A 585 11.61 29.48 -15.71
C GLY A 585 10.73 28.71 -14.73
N ALA A 586 10.77 29.04 -13.44
CA ALA A 586 10.03 28.32 -12.42
C ALA A 586 8.53 28.67 -12.46
N LEU A 587 7.69 27.66 -12.28
CA LEU A 587 6.27 27.80 -11.93
C LEU A 587 5.96 26.85 -10.78
N VAL A 588 5.43 27.36 -9.68
CA VAL A 588 5.08 26.56 -8.49
C VAL A 588 3.59 26.49 -8.25
N GLY A 589 3.12 25.32 -7.79
CA GLY A 589 1.71 25.04 -7.59
C GLY A 589 0.95 24.75 -8.90
N ASN A 590 -0.32 24.42 -8.75
CA ASN A 590 -1.25 24.23 -9.86
C ASN A 590 -1.95 25.54 -10.23
N ASP A 591 -2.38 25.65 -11.49
CA ASP A 591 -3.11 26.82 -11.98
C ASP A 591 -4.53 26.91 -11.37
N LEU A 592 -5.07 25.77 -10.93
CA LEU A 592 -6.39 25.63 -10.31
C LEU A 592 -6.26 24.79 -9.03
N PRO A 593 -7.19 24.94 -8.06
CA PRO A 593 -7.27 24.09 -6.88
C PRO A 593 -7.36 22.58 -7.23
N PRO A 594 -6.69 21.69 -6.46
CA PRO A 594 -5.84 22.01 -5.32
C PRO A 594 -4.53 22.67 -5.76
N TYR A 595 -4.18 23.80 -5.13
CA TYR A 595 -3.02 24.60 -5.56
C TYR A 595 -1.69 23.92 -5.20
N ALA A 596 -1.67 23.10 -4.15
CA ALA A 596 -0.56 22.21 -3.82
C ALA A 596 -0.84 20.79 -4.33
N GLU A 597 0.21 19.97 -4.42
CA GLU A 597 0.11 18.57 -4.85
C GLU A 597 -0.31 17.69 -3.66
N GLN A 598 -1.38 16.90 -3.81
CA GLN A 598 -1.94 16.09 -2.70
C GLN A 598 -1.77 14.58 -2.91
N THR A 599 -1.26 14.15 -4.07
CA THR A 599 -1.09 12.72 -4.41
C THR A 599 0.37 12.27 -4.37
N ILE A 600 1.29 13.16 -4.73
CA ILE A 600 2.74 12.93 -4.65
C ILE A 600 3.27 13.69 -3.44
N VAL A 601 3.24 13.07 -2.27
CA VAL A 601 3.57 13.69 -0.97
C VAL A 601 4.61 12.82 -0.25
N HIS A 602 5.57 13.44 0.44
CA HIS A 602 6.56 12.74 1.26
C HIS A 602 6.04 12.53 2.68
N GLY A 603 5.60 13.62 3.30
CA GLY A 603 5.04 13.65 4.65
C GLY A 603 3.85 14.60 4.71
N GLY A 604 2.89 14.33 5.60
CA GLY A 604 1.69 15.16 5.72
C GLY A 604 0.66 14.90 4.61
N ALA A 605 -0.03 15.94 4.17
CA ALA A 605 -1.14 15.88 3.23
C ALA A 605 -0.84 16.53 1.87
N GLN A 606 0.22 17.35 1.75
CA GLN A 606 0.51 18.05 0.51
C GLN A 606 1.99 18.41 0.33
N SER A 607 2.43 18.52 -0.94
CA SER A 607 3.78 18.91 -1.32
C SER A 607 3.77 20.05 -2.36
N ILE A 608 4.95 20.60 -2.68
CA ILE A 608 5.08 21.58 -3.77
C ILE A 608 5.33 20.88 -5.10
N ILE A 609 4.48 21.15 -6.10
CA ILE A 609 4.79 20.89 -7.50
C ILE A 609 5.57 22.07 -8.09
N TYR A 610 6.71 21.80 -8.72
CA TYR A 610 7.63 22.77 -9.29
C TYR A 610 7.93 22.42 -10.75
N ARG A 611 7.45 23.23 -11.68
CA ARG A 611 7.77 23.09 -13.11
C ARG A 611 8.93 24.03 -13.46
N TYR A 612 9.87 23.55 -14.27
CA TYR A 612 11.01 24.35 -14.73
C TYR A 612 11.10 24.38 -16.26
N ASP A 613 11.49 25.53 -16.78
CA ASP A 613 11.87 25.76 -18.18
C ASP A 613 13.14 26.60 -18.22
N ASN A 614 14.28 25.95 -18.48
CA ASN A 614 15.59 26.59 -18.45
C ASN A 614 16.06 27.10 -19.82
N ALA A 615 15.21 27.07 -20.86
CA ALA A 615 15.59 27.58 -22.17
C ALA A 615 15.81 29.11 -22.12
N ASN A 616 17.09 29.52 -22.11
CA ASN A 616 17.57 30.90 -21.86
C ASN A 616 17.16 31.48 -20.50
N LYS A 617 16.87 30.63 -19.51
CA LYS A 617 16.42 31.03 -18.17
C LYS A 617 17.16 30.23 -17.09
N THR A 618 17.00 30.66 -15.84
CA THR A 618 17.22 29.81 -14.66
C THR A 618 15.88 29.75 -13.93
N SER A 619 15.48 28.57 -13.48
CA SER A 619 14.24 28.41 -12.71
C SER A 619 14.55 28.59 -11.23
N GLU A 620 13.91 29.54 -10.57
CA GLU A 620 14.08 29.84 -9.14
C GLU A 620 12.72 30.11 -8.48
N ALA A 621 12.39 29.41 -7.41
CA ALA A 621 11.28 29.76 -6.52
C ALA A 621 11.85 30.19 -5.17
N THR A 622 11.42 31.35 -4.67
CA THR A 622 11.99 31.96 -3.47
C THR A 622 10.93 32.27 -2.43
N MET A 623 11.15 31.78 -1.20
CA MET A 623 10.33 32.12 -0.05
C MET A 623 11.05 33.15 0.83
N THR A 624 10.32 34.18 1.27
CA THR A 624 10.78 35.09 2.32
C THR A 624 10.41 34.52 3.69
N LEU A 625 11.41 34.30 4.53
CA LEU A 625 11.23 33.68 5.84
C LEU A 625 10.68 34.69 6.84
N VAL A 626 9.58 34.31 7.49
CA VAL A 626 9.10 34.95 8.72
C VAL A 626 9.76 34.28 9.93
N TYR A 627 9.82 32.96 9.91
CA TYR A 627 10.42 32.08 10.91
C TYR A 627 10.68 30.70 10.28
N PRO A 628 11.71 29.94 10.68
CA PRO A 628 12.87 30.35 11.50
C PRO A 628 13.84 31.20 10.67
N ARG A 629 14.43 32.22 11.32
CA ARG A 629 15.43 33.11 10.71
C ARG A 629 16.81 32.99 11.33
N ASP A 630 16.88 32.62 12.60
CA ASP A 630 18.14 32.25 13.25
C ASP A 630 18.35 30.74 13.07
N TRP A 631 19.16 30.36 12.10
CA TRP A 631 19.51 28.97 11.81
C TRP A 631 20.74 28.52 12.60
N THR A 632 21.02 29.18 13.73
CA THR A 632 22.00 28.73 14.74
C THR A 632 21.33 28.32 16.05
N GLU A 633 20.03 28.58 16.18
CA GLU A 633 19.25 28.19 17.34
C GLU A 633 19.08 26.67 17.42
N GLU A 634 18.84 26.17 18.63
CA GLU A 634 18.73 24.73 18.92
C GLU A 634 19.93 23.87 18.47
N GLY A 635 21.06 24.49 18.07
CA GLY A 635 22.25 23.78 17.62
C GLY A 635 22.10 23.09 16.26
N VAL A 636 21.14 23.50 15.43
CA VAL A 636 21.00 22.95 14.07
C VAL A 636 22.25 23.24 13.24
N THR A 637 22.71 22.26 12.47
CA THR A 637 23.92 22.39 11.64
C THR A 637 23.68 22.04 10.17
N ARG A 638 22.52 21.47 9.84
CA ARG A 638 22.21 20.95 8.51
C ARG A 638 20.81 21.39 8.06
N LEU A 639 20.65 21.62 6.77
CA LEU A 639 19.37 21.77 6.09
C LEU A 639 19.03 20.43 5.42
N SER A 640 17.82 19.92 5.65
CA SER A 640 17.24 18.81 4.90
C SER A 640 16.14 19.33 3.99
N LEU A 641 16.09 18.79 2.77
CA LEU A 641 15.09 19.07 1.74
C LEU A 641 14.75 17.75 1.05
N TRP A 642 13.48 17.34 1.09
CA TRP A 642 13.02 16.20 0.32
C TRP A 642 12.62 16.63 -1.08
N PHE A 643 13.01 15.84 -2.08
CA PHE A 643 12.70 16.11 -3.47
C PHE A 643 12.44 14.82 -4.26
N ARG A 644 11.68 14.97 -5.33
CA ARG A 644 11.36 13.89 -6.28
C ARG A 644 11.30 14.43 -7.70
N GLY A 645 12.01 13.78 -8.61
CA GLY A 645 11.94 13.99 -10.05
C GLY A 645 11.23 12.84 -10.77
N VAL A 646 11.29 12.87 -12.10
CA VAL A 646 10.79 11.79 -12.98
C VAL A 646 11.81 11.51 -14.09
N PRO A 647 11.88 10.28 -14.64
CA PRO A 647 12.92 9.92 -15.61
C PRO A 647 12.84 10.70 -16.93
N THR A 648 11.64 11.20 -17.26
CA THR A 648 11.36 11.98 -18.48
C THR A 648 11.80 13.44 -18.37
N ASN A 649 12.18 13.91 -17.18
CA ASN A 649 12.73 15.25 -17.01
C ASN A 649 14.05 15.41 -17.78
N ALA A 650 14.32 16.62 -18.26
CA ALA A 650 15.66 16.96 -18.71
C ALA A 650 16.65 16.91 -17.53
N ALA A 651 17.87 16.42 -17.77
CA ALA A 651 18.92 16.44 -16.76
C ALA A 651 19.38 17.89 -16.52
N GLU A 652 19.08 18.42 -15.35
CA GLU A 652 19.43 19.78 -14.92
C GLU A 652 19.94 19.78 -13.48
N ARG A 653 20.82 20.74 -13.18
CA ARG A 653 21.40 20.85 -11.83
C ARG A 653 20.41 21.48 -10.88
N MET A 654 20.23 20.88 -9.71
CA MET A 654 19.42 21.44 -8.63
C MET A 654 20.32 22.22 -7.65
N PHE A 655 19.81 23.33 -7.09
CA PHE A 655 20.51 24.09 -6.07
C PHE A 655 19.58 24.72 -5.03
N VAL A 656 20.12 24.96 -3.83
CA VAL A 656 19.52 25.84 -2.81
C VAL A 656 20.38 27.08 -2.64
N ALA A 657 19.77 28.24 -2.47
CA ALA A 657 20.47 29.48 -2.13
C ALA A 657 19.80 30.19 -0.96
N LEU A 658 20.62 30.75 -0.06
CA LEU A 658 20.15 31.57 1.06
C LEU A 658 20.45 33.04 0.80
N ASN A 659 19.51 33.93 1.16
CA ASN A 659 19.64 35.39 1.02
C ASN A 659 20.01 35.84 -0.42
N GLY A 660 19.74 35.02 -1.43
CA GLY A 660 20.05 35.29 -2.84
C GLY A 660 21.54 35.27 -3.21
N VAL A 661 22.44 34.78 -2.34
CA VAL A 661 23.89 34.85 -2.56
C VAL A 661 24.45 33.59 -3.25
N ALA A 662 25.16 32.72 -2.51
CA ALA A 662 25.84 31.54 -3.03
C ALA A 662 24.90 30.35 -3.04
N ALA A 663 24.78 29.71 -4.21
CA ALA A 663 24.02 28.49 -4.37
C ALA A 663 24.89 27.27 -4.02
N ILE A 664 24.35 26.37 -3.20
CA ILE A 664 24.87 25.03 -3.02
C ILE A 664 24.16 24.13 -4.01
N TYR A 665 24.90 23.37 -4.80
CA TYR A 665 24.36 22.47 -5.81
C TYR A 665 24.29 21.06 -5.28
N HIS A 666 23.28 20.31 -5.70
CA HIS A 666 23.23 18.87 -5.47
C HIS A 666 24.44 18.21 -6.17
N ASP A 667 24.99 17.17 -5.53
CA ASP A 667 26.19 16.49 -6.02
C ASP A 667 25.93 15.75 -7.34
N ASP A 668 24.72 15.19 -7.50
CA ASP A 668 24.24 14.66 -8.77
C ASP A 668 23.78 15.79 -9.71
N PRO A 669 24.46 16.02 -10.86
CA PRO A 669 24.06 17.03 -11.82
C PRO A 669 22.77 16.70 -12.59
N ALA A 670 22.24 15.48 -12.45
CA ALA A 670 20.99 15.00 -13.03
C ALA A 670 19.94 14.69 -11.95
N ALA A 671 20.04 15.34 -10.77
CA ALA A 671 19.10 15.16 -9.66
C ALA A 671 17.62 15.32 -10.06
N THR A 672 17.34 16.10 -11.12
CA THR A 672 15.98 16.26 -11.65
C THR A 672 15.35 14.97 -12.20
N GLN A 673 16.15 13.92 -12.44
CA GLN A 673 15.69 12.63 -12.96
C GLN A 673 15.56 11.56 -11.87
N LEU A 674 15.95 11.86 -10.62
CA LEU A 674 15.88 10.91 -9.51
C LEU A 674 14.42 10.66 -9.13
N THR A 675 14.00 9.41 -9.27
CA THR A 675 12.66 8.95 -8.91
C THR A 675 12.57 8.61 -7.42
N GLY A 676 11.33 8.52 -6.93
CA GLY A 676 11.08 8.37 -5.50
C GLY A 676 11.44 9.64 -4.71
N TRP A 677 11.12 9.64 -3.42
CA TRP A 677 11.51 10.71 -2.52
C TRP A 677 12.97 10.53 -2.11
N ASN A 678 13.77 11.58 -2.31
CA ASN A 678 15.19 11.64 -2.00
C ASN A 678 15.43 12.76 -1.01
N GLU A 679 16.16 12.48 0.06
CA GLU A 679 16.57 13.50 1.04
C GLU A 679 17.89 14.14 0.62
N TRP A 680 17.91 15.46 0.51
CA TRP A 680 19.13 16.22 0.33
C TRP A 680 19.53 16.94 1.61
N ILE A 681 20.64 16.49 2.21
CA ILE A 681 21.22 17.09 3.41
C ILE A 681 22.37 18.03 3.03
N ILE A 682 22.28 19.28 3.46
CA ILE A 682 23.26 20.34 3.19
C ILE A 682 23.85 20.86 4.51
N ASP A 683 25.17 20.87 4.62
CA ASP A 683 25.85 21.54 5.74
C ASP A 683 25.62 23.06 5.66
N LEU A 684 25.05 23.65 6.72
CA LEU A 684 24.73 25.08 6.76
C LEU A 684 25.99 25.95 6.63
N ALA A 685 27.14 25.48 7.11
CA ALA A 685 28.40 26.20 7.00
C ALA A 685 28.85 26.39 5.54
N ALA A 686 28.36 25.56 4.61
CA ALA A 686 28.70 25.64 3.20
C ALA A 686 28.16 26.91 2.52
N PHE A 687 27.04 27.45 2.99
CA PHE A 687 26.42 28.64 2.38
C PHE A 687 27.25 29.92 2.53
N GLY A 688 28.10 30.00 3.56
CA GLY A 688 28.97 31.17 3.80
C GLY A 688 28.19 32.48 4.05
N VAL A 689 26.95 32.39 4.53
CA VAL A 689 26.09 33.54 4.89
C VAL A 689 25.98 33.70 6.41
N ASP A 690 25.43 34.83 6.86
CA ASP A 690 25.05 35.01 8.27
C ASP A 690 23.82 34.15 8.61
N LEU A 691 24.06 33.00 9.23
CA LEU A 691 23.02 32.06 9.65
C LEU A 691 22.19 32.56 10.82
N THR A 692 22.62 33.60 11.56
CA THR A 692 21.82 34.17 12.66
C THR A 692 20.62 34.96 12.14
N ASN A 693 20.58 35.24 10.83
CA ASN A 693 19.52 36.01 10.20
C ASN A 693 19.34 35.70 8.70
N VAL A 694 18.82 34.51 8.41
CA VAL A 694 18.37 34.12 7.07
C VAL A 694 17.04 34.81 6.77
N ASN A 695 16.97 35.55 5.67
CA ASN A 695 15.77 36.28 5.20
C ASN A 695 15.00 35.50 4.15
N SER A 696 15.69 34.69 3.33
CA SER A 696 15.06 33.96 2.24
C SER A 696 15.79 32.68 1.93
N ILE A 697 15.02 31.71 1.44
CA ILE A 697 15.50 30.46 0.84
C ILE A 697 14.98 30.40 -0.60
N THR A 698 15.85 29.94 -1.51
CA THR A 698 15.52 29.73 -2.93
C THR A 698 15.79 28.28 -3.29
N ILE A 699 14.83 27.61 -3.92
CA ILE A 699 15.02 26.35 -4.64
C ILE A 699 15.17 26.68 -6.12
N GLY A 700 16.25 26.23 -6.73
CA GLY A 700 16.56 26.52 -8.12
C GLY A 700 16.98 25.32 -8.94
N ILE A 701 16.70 25.39 -10.23
CA ILE A 701 17.05 24.39 -11.24
C ILE A 701 17.77 25.10 -12.40
N GLY A 702 18.89 24.54 -12.83
CA GLY A 702 19.83 25.12 -13.79
C GLY A 702 21.05 25.74 -13.11
N THR A 703 21.81 26.56 -13.85
CA THR A 703 22.99 27.25 -13.29
C THR A 703 22.65 28.69 -12.91
N LYS A 704 22.69 29.01 -11.61
CA LYS A 704 22.37 30.35 -11.09
C LYS A 704 23.15 31.45 -11.83
N ASN A 705 22.43 32.48 -12.30
CA ASN A 705 22.96 33.62 -13.06
C ASN A 705 23.66 33.27 -14.38
N SER A 706 23.47 32.05 -14.91
CA SER A 706 24.10 31.59 -16.16
C SER A 706 23.12 30.77 -17.01
N PRO A 707 22.07 31.41 -17.58
CA PRO A 707 21.08 30.73 -18.40
C PRO A 707 21.70 30.09 -19.64
N ALA A 708 21.25 28.89 -19.98
CA ALA A 708 21.72 28.12 -21.15
C ALA A 708 20.67 28.15 -22.26
N ALA A 709 21.08 28.32 -23.52
CA ALA A 709 20.13 28.36 -24.64
C ALA A 709 19.46 27.01 -24.90
N ASP A 710 20.13 25.93 -24.50
CA ASP A 710 19.74 24.53 -24.57
C ASP A 710 19.25 23.97 -23.22
N GLY A 711 18.90 24.84 -22.27
CA GLY A 711 18.33 24.43 -20.99
C GLY A 711 17.05 23.63 -21.16
N GLY A 712 16.88 22.60 -20.34
CA GLY A 712 15.79 21.65 -20.40
C GLY A 712 14.55 22.06 -19.62
N THR A 713 13.53 21.19 -19.68
CA THR A 713 12.26 21.38 -18.97
C THR A 713 11.90 20.12 -18.17
N GLY A 714 11.06 20.29 -17.15
CA GLY A 714 10.53 19.16 -16.39
C GLY A 714 9.70 19.58 -15.18
N THR A 715 9.29 18.58 -14.40
CA THR A 715 8.49 18.74 -13.18
C THR A 715 9.19 18.05 -12.01
N MET A 716 9.36 18.78 -10.92
CA MET A 716 9.89 18.31 -9.65
C MET A 716 8.81 18.44 -8.58
N TYR A 717 8.95 17.64 -7.53
CA TYR A 717 8.20 17.76 -6.30
C TYR A 717 9.17 18.00 -5.16
N PHE A 718 8.82 18.87 -4.22
CA PHE A 718 9.59 19.06 -2.99
C PHE A 718 8.68 18.97 -1.79
N ASP A 719 9.26 18.57 -0.67
CA ASP A 719 8.53 18.44 0.58
C ASP A 719 9.50 18.63 1.76
N ASP A 720 8.96 18.82 2.97
CA ASP A 720 9.69 18.76 4.24
C ASP A 720 11.05 19.50 4.25
N ILE A 721 11.02 20.84 4.25
CA ILE A 721 12.23 21.64 4.43
C ILE A 721 12.50 21.83 5.92
N ARG A 722 13.58 21.21 6.41
CA ARG A 722 13.88 21.12 7.86
C ARG A 722 15.30 21.55 8.18
N LEU A 723 15.50 22.17 9.35
CA LEU A 723 16.83 22.36 9.94
C LEU A 723 17.05 21.31 11.02
N ILE A 724 18.13 20.54 10.89
CA ILE A 724 18.43 19.38 11.75
C ILE A 724 19.80 19.55 12.40
N ARG A 725 19.98 18.95 13.59
CA ARG A 725 21.23 18.99 14.36
C ARG A 725 22.37 18.25 13.69
#